data_AF-G9NGE9-F1
#
_entry.id   AF-G9NGE9-F1
#
_cell.length_a   1.000
_cell.length_b   1.000
_cell.length_c   1.000
_cell.angle_alpha   90.00
_cell.angle_beta   90.00
_cell.angle_gamma   90.00
#
_symmetry.space_group_name_H-M   'P 1'
#
loop_
_entity.id
_entity.type
_entity.pdbx_description
1 polymer ?
#
loop_
_entity_poly.entity_id
_entity_poly.type
_entity_poly.pdbx_seq_one_letter_code
_entity_poly.pdbx_strand_id
1 'polypeptide(L)'
;MGLSVIEEQHNVILQEIKNITQNDWKCLIVDENSKKIVDNAVKADDILNSNIATIERIEDRREPNPEMDAIYLLSPEPHIVDCLLADFERRRYRRGYLVWTNLLEPGLRRRLDDYPNIRQLRVSSRTLFIDFYPRETHLVTFRDPWSFPMLYHPSCNALVPKHMQLLAQRIAGICITLGEYPKVRYYRPKNAIHEASVLCTHLARFVQEELDGYAQWDSNFPPPSTRPQSTLLITDRSMDLMAPLVHEFTYQAMAHDLLPIKDGDKVTFHTTINEGTQEAEEKDMELAEKDKIWVENRHRHMKDTIDKLMGDFQKFLDQNPHFTKESADPTSLSAIRDMMAGLPQFQEMKQAYSLHLTMAQECMNIFQHHKLSDTAIVEQTLATGLDEDYKKPKNTLDSVVRLLDDDAVSTGDRLRLIAMYALYRGGMILDDVKKLLAHSGLPPQDVETVVNFEHIGGRTMKQGLKDPQQPTVPLFPVDLKNAQNEDEYTLSRYEPVLKQVLDGLTKGSLDQTSFPYVKPPLDPNEDLVAAQAGSLRAAGRPNWAAAGRRPPENRQRLIVFMAGGATYSESRVCYEIGNERSRDVILATSHMLTPQLFLRQIGDLSRDKRQLDLPAERKKHAPAHLFERPAPPPQAQPPPPRQPVPAGGPRPGGLPSQPMARPGGLPSRPVPSGTVPTQAMANMSISNPPNHRPTTSSSSHDDGKLHKEKKRRNFLGLKK
;
A
#
# COMPACT_ATOMS: atom_id res chain seq x y z
N MET A 1 6.02 -22.55 3.75
CA MET A 1 6.22 -21.09 3.66
C MET A 1 5.23 -20.45 4.63
N GLY A 2 5.52 -19.25 5.16
CA GLY A 2 4.53 -18.52 5.97
C GLY A 2 3.36 -18.07 5.08
N LEU A 3 2.22 -17.71 5.67
CA LEU A 3 1.11 -17.12 4.92
C LEU A 3 1.56 -15.84 4.24
N SER A 4 1.26 -15.67 2.95
CA SER A 4 1.44 -14.44 2.18
C SER A 4 0.20 -14.17 1.33
N VAL A 5 -0.54 -13.11 1.62
CA VAL A 5 -1.76 -12.77 0.84
C VAL A 5 -1.41 -12.40 -0.61
N ILE A 6 -0.22 -11.84 -0.84
CA ILE A 6 0.31 -11.56 -2.18
C ILE A 6 0.44 -12.87 -2.98
N GLU A 7 1.05 -13.91 -2.37
CA GLU A 7 1.21 -15.21 -3.03
C GLU A 7 -0.12 -15.92 -3.26
N GLU A 8 -1.06 -15.84 -2.31
CA GLU A 8 -2.39 -16.44 -2.46
C GLU A 8 -3.17 -15.81 -3.63
N GLN A 9 -3.19 -14.47 -3.72
CA GLN A 9 -3.84 -13.78 -4.85
C GLN A 9 -3.13 -14.10 -6.18
N HIS A 10 -1.79 -14.10 -6.18
CA HIS A 10 -0.99 -14.51 -7.34
C HIS A 10 -1.37 -15.91 -7.83
N ASN A 11 -1.47 -16.87 -6.91
CA ASN A 11 -1.77 -18.26 -7.23
C ASN A 11 -3.19 -18.42 -7.78
N VAL A 12 -4.19 -17.76 -7.18
CA VAL A 12 -5.58 -17.81 -7.67
C VAL A 12 -5.70 -17.27 -9.10
N ILE A 13 -5.06 -16.14 -9.40
CA ILE A 13 -5.09 -15.54 -10.75
C ILE A 13 -4.43 -16.49 -11.77
N LEU A 14 -3.21 -16.95 -11.50
CA LEU A 14 -2.49 -17.82 -12.44
C LEU A 14 -3.14 -19.19 -12.60
N GLN A 15 -3.70 -19.77 -11.54
CA GLN A 15 -4.40 -21.04 -11.62
C GLN A 15 -5.63 -20.93 -12.51
N GLU A 16 -6.43 -19.86 -12.39
CA GLU A 16 -7.59 -19.70 -13.26
C GLU A 16 -7.19 -19.50 -14.73
N ILE A 17 -6.15 -18.71 -15.00
CA ILE A 17 -5.60 -18.56 -16.35
C ILE A 17 -5.18 -19.92 -16.92
N LYS A 18 -4.41 -20.71 -16.17
CA LYS A 18 -3.96 -22.05 -16.59
C LYS A 18 -5.10 -23.04 -16.79
N ASN A 19 -6.12 -22.98 -15.92
CA ASN A 19 -7.32 -23.82 -16.02
C ASN A 19 -8.12 -23.53 -17.30
N ILE A 20 -8.11 -22.28 -17.77
CA ILE A 20 -8.78 -21.85 -18.99
C ILE A 20 -7.93 -22.12 -20.23
N THR A 21 -6.61 -21.89 -20.19
CA THR A 21 -5.76 -22.08 -21.35
C THR A 21 -5.64 -23.55 -21.75
N GLN A 22 -5.50 -24.48 -20.80
CA GLN A 22 -5.40 -25.93 -21.06
C GLN A 22 -4.36 -26.29 -22.15
N ASN A 23 -3.26 -25.54 -22.21
CA ASN A 23 -2.19 -25.58 -23.23
C ASN A 23 -2.52 -24.99 -24.62
N ASP A 24 -3.72 -24.42 -24.81
CA ASP A 24 -4.04 -23.63 -25.99
C ASP A 24 -3.63 -22.16 -25.79
N TRP A 25 -3.11 -21.53 -26.85
CA TRP A 25 -2.82 -20.11 -26.86
C TRP A 25 -4.09 -19.27 -26.85
N LYS A 26 -4.16 -18.28 -25.96
CA LYS A 26 -5.27 -17.33 -25.84
C LYS A 26 -4.76 -15.90 -25.67
N CYS A 27 -5.59 -14.92 -25.99
CA CYS A 27 -5.35 -13.51 -25.67
C CYS A 27 -5.92 -13.20 -24.28
N LEU A 28 -5.19 -12.47 -23.43
CA LEU A 28 -5.70 -11.96 -22.16
C LEU A 28 -6.13 -10.49 -22.33
N ILE A 29 -7.41 -10.22 -22.09
CA ILE A 29 -8.01 -8.90 -22.19
C ILE A 29 -8.37 -8.43 -20.79
N VAL A 30 -7.81 -7.30 -20.39
CA VAL A 30 -8.01 -6.66 -19.07
C VAL A 30 -8.59 -5.26 -19.23
N ASP A 31 -9.19 -4.71 -18.19
CA ASP A 31 -9.50 -3.27 -18.10
C ASP A 31 -8.47 -2.54 -17.22
N GLU A 32 -8.60 -1.23 -17.09
CA GLU A 32 -7.73 -0.42 -16.25
C GLU A 32 -7.65 -0.91 -14.80
N ASN A 33 -8.78 -1.23 -14.17
CA ASN A 33 -8.83 -1.64 -12.76
C ASN A 33 -8.35 -3.09 -12.60
N SER A 34 -8.76 -4.00 -13.48
CA SER A 34 -8.30 -5.40 -13.41
C SER A 34 -6.80 -5.50 -13.70
N LYS A 35 -6.26 -4.67 -14.59
CA LYS A 35 -4.82 -4.56 -14.82
C LYS A 35 -4.07 -4.15 -13.55
N LYS A 36 -4.56 -3.15 -12.80
CA LYS A 36 -3.93 -2.75 -11.52
C LYS A 36 -3.91 -3.88 -10.51
N ILE A 37 -4.96 -4.71 -10.44
CA ILE A 37 -5.03 -5.88 -9.56
C ILE A 37 -4.00 -6.94 -10.00
N VAL A 38 -3.95 -7.24 -11.29
CA VAL A 38 -3.02 -8.23 -11.85
C VAL A 38 -1.57 -7.80 -11.65
N ASP A 39 -1.22 -6.57 -12.03
CA ASP A 39 0.14 -6.02 -11.92
C ASP A 39 0.60 -5.90 -10.45
N ASN A 40 -0.32 -5.90 -9.48
CA ASN A 40 0.00 -5.86 -8.06
C ASN A 40 0.56 -7.20 -7.54
N ALA A 41 0.07 -8.33 -8.05
CA ALA A 41 0.40 -9.66 -7.53
C ALA A 41 1.17 -10.53 -8.51
N VAL A 42 1.03 -10.32 -9.83
CA VAL A 42 1.52 -11.21 -10.88
C VAL A 42 2.41 -10.46 -11.86
N LYS A 43 3.57 -11.03 -12.20
CA LYS A 43 4.44 -10.46 -13.24
C LYS A 43 3.89 -10.80 -14.62
N ALA A 44 4.07 -9.90 -15.57
CA ALA A 44 3.68 -10.13 -16.96
C ALA A 44 4.30 -11.41 -17.54
N ASP A 45 5.57 -11.69 -17.21
CA ASP A 45 6.27 -12.89 -17.67
C ASP A 45 5.59 -14.19 -17.21
N ASP A 46 5.07 -14.23 -15.97
CA ASP A 46 4.38 -15.41 -15.44
C ASP A 46 3.04 -15.67 -16.17
N ILE A 47 2.38 -14.60 -16.59
CA ILE A 47 1.14 -14.66 -17.39
C ILE A 47 1.45 -15.16 -18.80
N LEU A 48 2.46 -14.60 -19.46
CA LEU A 48 2.87 -15.00 -20.81
C LEU A 48 3.31 -16.47 -20.84
N ASN A 49 4.01 -16.93 -19.80
CA ASN A 49 4.42 -18.32 -19.61
C ASN A 49 3.23 -19.28 -19.36
N SER A 50 2.01 -18.77 -19.19
CA SER A 50 0.79 -19.56 -18.99
C SER A 50 -0.06 -19.71 -20.26
N ASN A 51 0.60 -19.76 -21.44
CA ASN A 51 0.00 -19.86 -22.78
C ASN A 51 -0.85 -18.63 -23.17
N ILE A 52 -0.43 -17.44 -22.74
CA ILE A 52 -1.02 -16.17 -23.14
C ILE A 52 -0.16 -15.53 -24.24
N ALA A 53 -0.76 -15.28 -25.40
CA ALA A 53 -0.06 -14.71 -26.54
C ALA A 53 0.15 -13.19 -26.41
N THR A 54 -0.89 -12.49 -25.96
CA THR A 54 -0.89 -11.03 -25.78
C THR A 54 -1.70 -10.66 -24.54
N ILE A 55 -1.29 -9.57 -23.87
CA ILE A 55 -2.03 -8.91 -22.81
C ILE A 55 -2.47 -7.55 -23.34
N GLU A 56 -3.76 -7.33 -23.51
CA GLU A 56 -4.31 -6.12 -24.12
C GLU A 56 -5.39 -5.50 -23.23
N ARG A 57 -5.59 -4.18 -23.36
CA ARG A 57 -6.62 -3.45 -22.61
C ARG A 57 -7.91 -3.33 -23.42
N ILE A 58 -9.05 -3.59 -22.80
CA ILE A 58 -10.35 -3.60 -23.48
C ILE A 58 -10.74 -2.22 -24.02
N GLU A 59 -10.29 -1.17 -23.34
CA GLU A 59 -10.54 0.22 -23.68
C GLU A 59 -9.67 0.74 -24.83
N ASP A 60 -8.59 0.03 -25.20
CA ASP A 60 -7.66 0.46 -26.24
C ASP A 60 -8.09 -0.02 -27.65
N ARG A 61 -7.61 0.68 -28.69
CA ARG A 61 -7.78 0.25 -30.09
C ARG A 61 -6.95 -1.00 -30.34
N ARG A 62 -7.62 -2.13 -30.50
CA ARG A 62 -7.02 -3.46 -30.75
C ARG A 62 -7.35 -3.98 -32.16
N GLU A 63 -6.45 -4.76 -32.72
CA GLU A 63 -6.66 -5.47 -33.99
C GLU A 63 -7.53 -6.73 -33.79
N PRO A 64 -8.50 -7.02 -34.67
CA PRO A 64 -9.28 -8.26 -34.57
C PRO A 64 -8.41 -9.51 -34.78
N ASN A 65 -8.56 -10.51 -33.92
CA ASN A 65 -7.97 -11.84 -34.06
C ASN A 65 -9.06 -12.93 -33.93
N PRO A 66 -9.89 -13.14 -34.97
CA PRO A 66 -11.05 -14.03 -34.92
C PRO A 66 -10.69 -15.53 -34.88
N GLU A 67 -9.42 -15.89 -35.01
CA GLU A 67 -8.96 -17.29 -34.97
C GLU A 67 -8.62 -17.76 -33.54
N MET A 68 -8.29 -16.81 -32.64
CA MET A 68 -7.87 -17.08 -31.27
C MET A 68 -9.03 -16.85 -30.27
N ASP A 69 -9.06 -17.64 -29.20
CA ASP A 69 -9.97 -17.39 -28.08
C ASP A 69 -9.38 -16.34 -27.13
N ALA A 70 -10.23 -15.60 -26.41
CA ALA A 70 -9.80 -14.57 -25.44
C ALA A 70 -10.30 -14.87 -24.02
N ILE A 71 -9.46 -14.59 -23.03
CA ILE A 71 -9.82 -14.52 -21.61
C ILE A 71 -10.06 -13.06 -21.28
N TYR A 72 -11.28 -12.72 -20.86
CA TYR A 72 -11.66 -11.39 -20.43
C TYR A 72 -11.64 -11.35 -18.91
N LEU A 73 -10.53 -10.89 -18.33
CA LEU A 73 -10.41 -10.66 -16.89
C LEU A 73 -10.80 -9.21 -16.60
N LEU A 74 -12.06 -9.00 -16.20
CA LEU A 74 -12.69 -7.68 -16.20
C LEU A 74 -13.30 -7.28 -14.86
N SER A 75 -13.29 -5.98 -14.59
CA SER A 75 -13.98 -5.34 -13.48
C SER A 75 -15.48 -5.24 -13.76
N PRO A 76 -16.36 -5.45 -12.76
CA PRO A 76 -17.81 -5.45 -12.94
C PRO A 76 -18.40 -4.02 -13.05
N GLU A 77 -17.80 -3.15 -13.87
CA GLU A 77 -18.27 -1.78 -14.08
C GLU A 77 -19.16 -1.67 -15.34
N PRO A 78 -20.20 -0.79 -15.33
CA PRO A 78 -21.13 -0.65 -16.45
C PRO A 78 -20.46 -0.37 -17.82
N HIS A 79 -19.48 0.53 -17.84
CA HIS A 79 -18.76 0.89 -19.06
C HIS A 79 -17.84 -0.22 -19.57
N ILE A 80 -17.36 -1.11 -18.70
CA ILE A 80 -16.56 -2.28 -19.09
C ILE A 80 -17.45 -3.34 -19.73
N VAL A 81 -18.68 -3.50 -19.24
CA VAL A 81 -19.70 -4.32 -19.91
C VAL A 81 -20.02 -3.76 -21.31
N ASP A 82 -20.12 -2.44 -21.45
CA ASP A 82 -20.30 -1.81 -22.78
C ASP A 82 -19.15 -2.14 -23.74
N CYS A 83 -17.90 -2.06 -23.28
CA CYS A 83 -16.72 -2.44 -24.05
C CYS A 83 -16.76 -3.93 -24.47
N LEU A 84 -17.12 -4.82 -23.55
CA LEU A 84 -17.23 -6.25 -23.82
C LEU A 84 -18.29 -6.56 -24.88
N LEU A 85 -19.46 -5.90 -24.81
CA LEU A 85 -20.52 -6.08 -25.80
C LEU A 85 -20.09 -5.58 -27.18
N ALA A 86 -19.32 -4.48 -27.26
CA ALA A 86 -18.77 -3.99 -28.52
C ALA A 86 -17.77 -4.99 -29.15
N ASP A 87 -16.94 -5.65 -28.34
CA ASP A 87 -16.02 -6.69 -28.82
C ASP A 87 -16.76 -7.91 -29.38
N PHE A 88 -17.86 -8.30 -28.71
CA PHE A 88 -18.75 -9.38 -29.14
C PHE A 88 -19.51 -9.04 -30.42
N GLU A 89 -19.98 -7.80 -30.57
CA GLU A 89 -20.61 -7.32 -31.81
C GLU A 89 -19.64 -7.42 -33.00
N ARG A 90 -18.39 -7.00 -32.80
CA ARG A 90 -17.33 -7.01 -33.83
C ARG A 90 -16.71 -8.38 -34.08
N ARG A 91 -17.07 -9.40 -33.28
CA ARG A 91 -16.45 -10.73 -33.29
C ARG A 91 -14.92 -10.66 -33.29
N ARG A 92 -14.36 -9.81 -32.41
CA ARG A 92 -12.90 -9.59 -32.38
C ARG A 92 -12.09 -10.84 -32.11
N TYR A 93 -12.64 -11.76 -31.33
CA TYR A 93 -12.04 -13.05 -31.00
C TYR A 93 -13.02 -14.16 -31.28
N ARG A 94 -12.52 -15.39 -31.43
CA ARG A 94 -13.32 -16.58 -31.76
C ARG A 94 -14.40 -16.84 -30.72
N ARG A 95 -13.99 -16.92 -29.46
CA ARG A 95 -14.86 -17.08 -28.27
C ARG A 95 -14.20 -16.41 -27.05
N GLY A 96 -15.02 -16.02 -26.08
CA GLY A 96 -14.62 -15.39 -24.83
C GLY A 96 -14.83 -16.26 -23.59
N TYR A 97 -13.82 -16.29 -22.71
CA TYR A 97 -13.92 -16.80 -21.35
C TYR A 97 -14.00 -15.61 -20.41
N LEU A 98 -15.13 -15.43 -19.72
CA LEU A 98 -15.33 -14.27 -18.85
C LEU A 98 -14.90 -14.58 -17.42
N VAL A 99 -14.04 -13.73 -16.88
CA VAL A 99 -13.54 -13.81 -15.51
C VAL A 99 -13.72 -12.45 -14.87
N TRP A 100 -14.63 -12.34 -13.90
CA TRP A 100 -14.91 -11.08 -13.20
C TRP A 100 -14.05 -10.95 -11.95
N THR A 101 -13.50 -9.77 -11.71
CA THR A 101 -12.73 -9.49 -10.48
C THR A 101 -13.62 -9.53 -9.23
N ASN A 102 -14.89 -9.17 -9.37
CA ASN A 102 -15.89 -9.18 -8.30
C ASN A 102 -17.31 -9.45 -8.87
N LEU A 103 -18.34 -9.50 -8.02
CA LEU A 103 -19.72 -9.78 -8.43
C LEU A 103 -20.27 -8.72 -9.39
N LEU A 104 -20.85 -9.19 -10.48
CA LEU A 104 -21.53 -8.34 -11.45
C LEU A 104 -22.94 -7.98 -10.95
N GLU A 105 -23.26 -6.68 -10.92
CA GLU A 105 -24.60 -6.21 -10.50
C GLU A 105 -25.70 -6.94 -11.31
N PRO A 106 -26.83 -7.35 -10.69
CA PRO A 106 -27.86 -8.15 -11.35
C PRO A 106 -28.39 -7.55 -12.66
N GLY A 107 -28.50 -6.22 -12.73
CA GLY A 107 -28.92 -5.52 -13.95
C GLY A 107 -27.92 -5.67 -15.10
N LEU A 108 -26.63 -5.54 -14.82
CA LEU A 108 -25.55 -5.73 -15.80
C LEU A 108 -25.47 -7.19 -16.25
N ARG A 109 -25.64 -8.13 -15.32
CA ARG A 109 -25.66 -9.57 -15.63
C ARG A 109 -26.80 -9.93 -16.58
N ARG A 110 -28.02 -9.47 -16.30
CA ARG A 110 -29.18 -9.68 -17.19
C ARG A 110 -28.91 -9.13 -18.58
N ARG A 111 -28.39 -7.89 -18.67
CA ARG A 111 -28.05 -7.26 -19.95
C ARG A 111 -27.03 -8.07 -20.76
N LEU A 112 -26.05 -8.68 -20.10
CA LEU A 112 -25.08 -9.56 -20.76
C LEU A 112 -25.71 -10.89 -21.19
N ASP A 113 -26.51 -11.50 -20.33
CA ASP A 113 -27.15 -12.80 -20.59
C ASP A 113 -28.24 -12.72 -21.68
N ASP A 114 -28.88 -11.55 -21.84
CA ASP A 114 -29.88 -11.28 -22.89
C ASP A 114 -29.26 -10.87 -24.24
N TYR A 115 -27.93 -10.71 -24.32
CA TYR A 115 -27.27 -10.26 -25.55
C TYR A 115 -27.38 -11.32 -26.68
N PRO A 116 -27.68 -10.92 -27.93
CA PRO A 116 -27.85 -11.86 -29.04
C PRO A 116 -26.62 -12.74 -29.27
N ASN A 117 -26.84 -14.04 -29.45
CA ASN A 117 -25.80 -15.04 -29.68
C ASN A 117 -24.75 -15.17 -28.55
N ILE A 118 -25.01 -14.67 -27.34
CA ILE A 118 -24.04 -14.73 -26.23
C ILE A 118 -23.59 -16.16 -25.93
N ARG A 119 -24.45 -17.17 -26.10
CA ARG A 119 -24.11 -18.60 -25.90
C ARG A 119 -23.07 -19.13 -26.90
N GLN A 120 -22.95 -18.51 -28.08
CA GLN A 120 -21.93 -18.88 -29.08
C GLN A 120 -20.62 -18.12 -28.82
N LEU A 121 -20.73 -16.89 -28.30
CA LEU A 121 -19.60 -16.00 -28.07
C LEU A 121 -18.92 -16.23 -26.71
N ARG A 122 -19.65 -16.70 -25.69
CA ARG A 122 -19.17 -16.93 -24.33
C ARG A 122 -19.08 -18.42 -24.03
N VAL A 123 -17.88 -18.89 -23.68
CA VAL A 123 -17.64 -20.28 -23.27
C VAL A 123 -17.96 -20.49 -21.79
N SER A 124 -17.45 -19.61 -20.93
CA SER A 124 -17.65 -19.66 -19.49
C SER A 124 -17.77 -18.26 -18.89
N SER A 125 -18.32 -18.18 -17.69
CA SER A 125 -18.36 -16.97 -16.87
C SER A 125 -18.08 -17.35 -15.42
N ARG A 126 -17.04 -16.79 -14.82
CA ARG A 126 -16.63 -17.03 -13.43
C ARG A 126 -16.31 -15.72 -12.73
N THR A 127 -16.33 -15.74 -11.40
CA THR A 127 -15.95 -14.61 -10.55
C THR A 127 -14.82 -15.05 -9.63
N LEU A 128 -13.72 -14.30 -9.58
CA LEU A 128 -12.54 -14.65 -8.79
C LEU A 128 -12.50 -14.00 -7.40
N PHE A 129 -13.29 -12.95 -7.16
CA PHE A 129 -13.33 -12.22 -5.89
C PHE A 129 -11.94 -11.68 -5.45
N ILE A 130 -11.21 -11.09 -6.39
CA ILE A 130 -9.84 -10.57 -6.21
C ILE A 130 -9.77 -9.04 -6.20
N ASP A 131 -10.89 -8.34 -5.99
CA ASP A 131 -10.98 -6.87 -5.95
C ASP A 131 -10.41 -6.27 -4.64
N PHE A 132 -9.11 -6.49 -4.42
CA PHE A 132 -8.33 -5.95 -3.31
C PHE A 132 -6.83 -5.94 -3.67
N TYR A 133 -6.04 -5.16 -2.93
CA TYR A 133 -4.61 -4.97 -3.18
C TYR A 133 -3.78 -5.38 -1.95
N PRO A 134 -3.21 -6.59 -1.93
CA PRO A 134 -2.19 -6.96 -0.96
C PRO A 134 -0.98 -6.01 -1.09
N ARG A 135 -0.69 -5.27 -0.02
CA ARG A 135 0.45 -4.33 0.05
C ARG A 135 1.66 -4.99 0.70
N GLU A 136 1.41 -5.83 1.70
CA GLU A 136 2.43 -6.62 2.38
C GLU A 136 1.93 -8.06 2.53
N THR A 137 2.82 -8.93 3.00
CA THR A 137 2.52 -10.33 3.27
C THR A 137 1.23 -10.53 4.10
N HIS A 138 0.97 -9.67 5.09
CA HIS A 138 -0.21 -9.69 5.98
C HIS A 138 -1.00 -8.37 5.98
N LEU A 139 -0.79 -7.48 4.99
CA LEU A 139 -1.50 -6.21 4.86
C LEU A 139 -2.22 -6.13 3.52
N VAL A 140 -3.53 -5.88 3.56
CA VAL A 140 -4.40 -5.67 2.40
C VAL A 140 -5.02 -4.28 2.46
N THR A 141 -5.01 -3.59 1.32
CA THR A 141 -5.69 -2.29 1.15
C THR A 141 -6.67 -2.36 -0.02
N PHE A 142 -7.74 -1.58 0.04
CA PHE A 142 -8.65 -1.38 -1.09
C PHE A 142 -8.26 -0.17 -1.95
N ARG A 143 -7.22 0.56 -1.57
CA ARG A 143 -6.77 1.82 -2.22
C ARG A 143 -7.91 2.82 -2.40
N ASP A 144 -8.79 2.91 -1.42
CA ASP A 144 -9.99 3.76 -1.45
C ASP A 144 -9.98 4.78 -0.30
N PRO A 145 -9.23 5.89 -0.44
CA PRO A 145 -9.25 6.98 0.54
C PRO A 145 -10.60 7.71 0.60
N TRP A 146 -11.43 7.62 -0.45
CA TRP A 146 -12.77 8.18 -0.45
C TRP A 146 -13.76 7.37 0.39
N SER A 147 -13.41 6.14 0.75
CA SER A 147 -14.19 5.36 1.72
C SER A 147 -14.38 6.10 3.04
N PHE A 148 -13.44 6.95 3.46
CA PHE A 148 -13.59 7.72 4.71
C PHE A 148 -14.76 8.72 4.64
N PRO A 149 -14.75 9.73 3.76
CA PRO A 149 -15.88 10.65 3.65
C PRO A 149 -17.17 9.95 3.23
N MET A 150 -17.13 8.87 2.44
CA MET A 150 -18.36 8.14 2.11
C MET A 150 -19.01 7.48 3.34
N LEU A 151 -18.22 7.05 4.33
CA LEU A 151 -18.74 6.40 5.55
C LEU A 151 -19.13 7.39 6.65
N TYR A 152 -18.41 8.51 6.77
CA TYR A 152 -18.52 9.40 7.94
C TYR A 152 -19.07 10.78 7.65
N HIS A 153 -19.11 11.22 6.38
CA HIS A 153 -19.62 12.54 6.04
C HIS A 153 -21.15 12.55 6.06
N PRO A 154 -21.82 13.46 6.80
CA PRO A 154 -23.29 13.48 6.90
C PRO A 154 -24.02 13.57 5.55
N SER A 155 -23.52 14.42 4.64
CA SER A 155 -24.06 14.57 3.27
C SER A 155 -23.86 13.34 2.36
N CYS A 156 -23.08 12.33 2.79
CA CYS A 156 -22.83 11.10 2.03
C CYS A 156 -23.74 9.94 2.45
N ASN A 157 -24.67 10.13 3.39
CA ASN A 157 -25.55 9.07 3.92
C ASN A 157 -26.27 8.23 2.84
N ALA A 158 -26.64 8.83 1.70
CA ALA A 158 -27.28 8.12 0.59
C ALA A 158 -26.34 7.13 -0.14
N LEU A 159 -25.03 7.33 -0.07
CA LEU A 159 -24.01 6.49 -0.70
C LEU A 159 -23.61 5.30 0.18
N VAL A 160 -23.78 5.43 1.50
CA VAL A 160 -23.33 4.44 2.50
C VAL A 160 -23.84 3.01 2.20
N PRO A 161 -25.12 2.76 1.88
CA PRO A 161 -25.60 1.39 1.67
C PRO A 161 -24.90 0.69 0.50
N LYS A 162 -24.76 1.39 -0.63
CA LYS A 162 -24.07 0.86 -1.82
C LYS A 162 -22.59 0.63 -1.53
N HIS A 163 -21.97 1.57 -0.82
CA HIS A 163 -20.56 1.47 -0.44
C HIS A 163 -20.30 0.30 0.52
N MET A 164 -21.16 0.10 1.52
CA MET A 164 -21.05 -1.05 2.44
C MET A 164 -21.18 -2.39 1.73
N GLN A 165 -22.03 -2.51 0.70
CA GLN A 165 -22.10 -3.74 -0.11
C GLN A 165 -20.78 -3.99 -0.85
N LEU A 166 -20.19 -2.94 -1.45
CA LEU A 166 -18.90 -3.05 -2.13
C LEU A 166 -17.80 -3.47 -1.16
N LEU A 167 -17.72 -2.85 0.02
CA LEU A 167 -16.78 -3.24 1.07
C LEU A 167 -17.00 -4.71 1.49
N ALA A 168 -18.25 -5.12 1.68
CA ALA A 168 -18.58 -6.48 2.08
C ALA A 168 -18.09 -7.51 1.07
N GLN A 169 -18.30 -7.26 -0.23
CA GLN A 169 -17.81 -8.12 -1.32
C GLN A 169 -16.29 -8.21 -1.34
N ARG A 170 -15.58 -7.09 -1.15
CA ARG A 170 -14.11 -7.09 -1.11
C ARG A 170 -13.57 -7.84 0.10
N ILE A 171 -14.17 -7.67 1.28
CA ILE A 171 -13.81 -8.40 2.50
C ILE A 171 -14.08 -9.90 2.34
N ALA A 172 -15.24 -10.26 1.80
CA ALA A 172 -15.56 -11.65 1.48
C ALA A 172 -14.54 -12.22 0.47
N GLY A 173 -14.13 -11.44 -0.53
CA GLY A 173 -13.11 -11.85 -1.50
C GLY A 173 -11.75 -12.17 -0.90
N ILE A 174 -11.32 -11.45 0.13
CA ILE A 174 -10.12 -11.82 0.90
C ILE A 174 -10.31 -13.21 1.53
N CYS A 175 -11.45 -13.44 2.19
CA CYS A 175 -11.73 -14.71 2.85
C CYS A 175 -11.81 -15.88 1.84
N ILE A 176 -12.48 -15.66 0.70
CA ILE A 176 -12.62 -16.63 -0.38
C ILE A 176 -11.26 -16.97 -0.99
N THR A 177 -10.44 -15.95 -1.30
CA THR A 177 -9.07 -16.14 -1.83
C THR A 177 -8.20 -16.95 -0.88
N LEU A 178 -8.36 -16.75 0.43
CA LEU A 178 -7.64 -17.53 1.45
C LEU A 178 -8.22 -18.92 1.69
N GLY A 179 -9.39 -19.24 1.14
CA GLY A 179 -10.10 -20.50 1.41
C GLY A 179 -10.67 -20.58 2.83
N GLU A 180 -11.09 -19.45 3.40
CA GLU A 180 -11.52 -19.34 4.79
C GLU A 180 -13.01 -18.97 4.89
N TYR A 181 -13.75 -19.71 5.73
CA TYR A 181 -15.12 -19.36 6.15
C TYR A 181 -15.10 -18.98 7.66
N PRO A 182 -14.77 -17.71 7.98
CA PRO A 182 -14.47 -17.31 9.34
C PRO A 182 -15.73 -17.10 10.19
N LYS A 183 -15.56 -17.20 11.52
CA LYS A 183 -16.52 -16.61 12.48
C LYS A 183 -16.45 -15.09 12.35
N VAL A 184 -17.56 -14.42 12.02
CA VAL A 184 -17.61 -12.97 11.87
C VAL A 184 -17.95 -12.29 13.21
N ARG A 185 -17.05 -11.44 13.69
CA ARG A 185 -17.21 -10.56 14.86
C ARG A 185 -17.09 -9.10 14.45
N TYR A 186 -17.63 -8.19 15.24
CA TYR A 186 -17.54 -6.76 14.94
C TYR A 186 -17.48 -5.89 16.17
N TYR A 187 -16.84 -4.74 16.05
CA TYR A 187 -16.83 -3.72 17.10
C TYR A 187 -18.20 -3.06 17.25
N ARG A 188 -18.65 -2.94 18.50
CA ARG A 188 -19.85 -2.22 18.90
C ARG A 188 -19.48 -1.29 20.07
N PRO A 189 -19.45 0.03 19.87
CA PRO A 189 -19.21 0.98 20.95
C PRO A 189 -20.26 0.84 22.06
N LYS A 190 -19.85 0.84 23.34
CA LYS A 190 -20.78 0.75 24.48
C LYS A 190 -21.62 2.03 24.65
N ASN A 191 -20.99 3.18 24.47
CA ASN A 191 -21.59 4.51 24.64
C ASN A 191 -21.44 5.29 23.33
N ALA A 192 -22.18 4.87 22.30
CA ALA A 192 -22.14 5.52 21.00
C ALA A 192 -22.70 6.96 21.06
N ILE A 193 -21.94 7.92 20.52
CA ILE A 193 -22.34 9.33 20.42
C ILE A 193 -22.43 9.83 18.97
N HIS A 194 -22.26 8.94 17.99
CA HIS A 194 -22.18 9.29 16.56
C HIS A 194 -23.00 8.31 15.71
N GLU A 195 -23.52 8.80 14.58
CA GLU A 195 -24.40 8.02 13.68
C GLU A 195 -23.68 6.79 13.10
N ALA A 196 -22.38 6.91 12.84
CA ALA A 196 -21.57 5.86 12.24
C ALA A 196 -21.33 4.63 13.15
N SER A 197 -21.76 4.68 14.42
CA SER A 197 -21.56 3.60 15.40
C SER A 197 -22.21 2.26 15.03
N VAL A 198 -23.19 2.28 14.12
CA VAL A 198 -23.86 1.09 13.59
C VAL A 198 -23.15 0.49 12.37
N LEU A 199 -22.16 1.18 11.77
CA LEU A 199 -21.49 0.76 10.54
C LEU A 199 -20.93 -0.65 10.64
N CYS A 200 -20.15 -0.93 11.68
CA CYS A 200 -19.55 -2.25 11.92
C CYS A 200 -20.60 -3.37 12.00
N THR A 201 -21.77 -3.09 12.60
CA THR A 201 -22.85 -4.07 12.73
C THR A 201 -23.47 -4.40 11.36
N HIS A 202 -23.74 -3.38 10.54
CA HIS A 202 -24.30 -3.57 9.19
C HIS A 202 -23.29 -4.24 8.26
N LEU A 203 -22.05 -3.75 8.24
CA LEU A 203 -20.99 -4.29 7.39
C LEU A 203 -20.72 -5.77 7.72
N ALA A 204 -20.69 -6.15 8.99
CA ALA A 204 -20.51 -7.55 9.40
C ALA A 204 -21.63 -8.47 8.95
N ARG A 205 -22.88 -7.98 8.93
CA ARG A 205 -24.01 -8.73 8.38
C ARG A 205 -23.88 -8.91 6.87
N PHE A 206 -23.57 -7.85 6.13
CA PHE A 206 -23.38 -7.95 4.68
C PHE A 206 -22.22 -8.89 4.31
N VAL A 207 -21.11 -8.85 5.04
CA VAL A 207 -20.00 -9.80 4.82
C VAL A 207 -20.45 -11.23 5.10
N GLN A 208 -21.18 -11.48 6.19
CA GLN A 208 -21.70 -12.80 6.49
C GLN A 208 -22.65 -13.30 5.39
N GLU A 209 -23.52 -12.43 4.85
CA GLU A 209 -24.43 -12.77 3.75
C GLU A 209 -23.68 -13.10 2.45
N GLU A 210 -22.63 -12.35 2.11
CA GLU A 210 -21.77 -12.63 0.95
C GLU A 210 -21.04 -13.99 1.10
N LEU A 211 -20.50 -14.27 2.30
CA LEU A 211 -19.85 -15.55 2.59
C LEU A 211 -20.82 -16.73 2.56
N ASP A 212 -22.02 -16.57 3.13
CA ASP A 212 -23.08 -17.57 3.11
C ASP A 212 -23.52 -17.87 1.67
N GLY A 213 -23.72 -16.82 0.87
CA GLY A 213 -24.10 -16.93 -0.53
C GLY A 213 -23.04 -17.66 -1.35
N TYR A 214 -21.76 -17.37 -1.13
CA TYR A 214 -20.67 -18.08 -1.78
C TYR A 214 -20.59 -19.55 -1.36
N ALA A 215 -20.68 -19.86 -0.06
CA ALA A 215 -20.65 -21.23 0.45
C ALA A 215 -21.84 -22.09 -0.02
N GLN A 216 -23.02 -21.47 -0.22
CA GLN A 216 -24.17 -22.16 -0.82
C GLN A 216 -23.98 -22.44 -2.31
N TRP A 217 -23.25 -21.58 -3.01
CA TRP A 217 -22.99 -21.70 -4.44
C TRP A 217 -21.86 -22.68 -4.76
N ASP A 218 -20.78 -22.67 -3.97
CA ASP A 218 -19.64 -23.59 -4.10
C ASP A 218 -19.62 -24.63 -2.97
N SER A 219 -20.13 -25.83 -3.27
CA SER A 219 -20.15 -26.95 -2.32
C SER A 219 -18.76 -27.41 -1.84
N ASN A 220 -17.67 -26.99 -2.50
CA ASN A 220 -16.30 -27.31 -2.09
C ASN A 220 -15.71 -26.25 -1.13
N PHE A 221 -16.46 -25.19 -0.82
CA PHE A 221 -16.03 -24.14 0.09
C PHE A 221 -16.64 -24.28 1.49
N PRO A 222 -15.86 -24.08 2.57
CA PRO A 222 -14.40 -23.90 2.57
C PRO A 222 -13.68 -25.22 2.22
N PRO A 223 -12.47 -25.15 1.62
CA PRO A 223 -11.67 -26.33 1.36
C PRO A 223 -11.37 -27.08 2.67
N PRO A 224 -11.35 -28.44 2.66
CA PRO A 224 -11.02 -29.21 3.84
C PRO A 224 -9.67 -28.81 4.43
N SER A 225 -9.68 -28.40 5.69
CA SER A 225 -8.49 -27.91 6.39
C SER A 225 -8.38 -28.53 7.76
N THR A 226 -7.16 -28.82 8.19
CA THR A 226 -6.89 -29.24 9.58
C THR A 226 -6.74 -28.04 10.52
N ARG A 227 -6.85 -26.81 9.99
CA ARG A 227 -6.65 -25.55 10.70
C ARG A 227 -7.83 -25.26 11.63
N PRO A 228 -7.58 -24.71 12.83
CA PRO A 228 -8.68 -24.16 13.63
C PRO A 228 -9.44 -23.11 12.81
N GLN A 229 -10.76 -23.06 12.99
CA GLN A 229 -11.61 -22.14 12.25
C GLN A 229 -11.11 -20.69 12.39
N SER A 230 -11.04 -19.98 11.28
CA SER A 230 -10.62 -18.58 11.23
C SER A 230 -11.65 -17.65 11.87
N THR A 231 -11.21 -16.44 12.22
CA THR A 231 -12.08 -15.37 12.72
C THR A 231 -11.86 -14.10 11.91
N LEU A 232 -12.95 -13.45 11.53
CA LEU A 232 -12.95 -12.13 10.90
C LEU A 232 -13.48 -11.12 11.92
N LEU A 233 -12.70 -10.09 12.21
CA LEU A 233 -13.08 -8.98 13.06
C LEU A 233 -13.27 -7.71 12.22
N ILE A 234 -14.46 -7.12 12.26
CA ILE A 234 -14.75 -5.84 11.62
C ILE A 234 -14.72 -4.71 12.66
N THR A 235 -13.92 -3.70 12.40
CA THR A 235 -13.80 -2.50 13.25
C THR A 235 -13.77 -1.24 12.40
N ASP A 236 -13.78 -0.08 13.04
CA ASP A 236 -13.75 1.23 12.41
C ASP A 236 -12.89 2.24 13.20
N ARG A 237 -12.80 3.48 12.74
CA ARG A 237 -11.99 4.51 13.44
C ARG A 237 -12.51 4.92 14.81
N SER A 238 -13.78 4.68 15.11
CA SER A 238 -14.30 4.99 16.45
C SER A 238 -13.72 4.10 17.56
N MET A 239 -13.08 2.96 17.21
CA MET A 239 -12.41 2.09 18.18
C MET A 239 -11.14 2.72 18.77
N ASP A 240 -10.41 3.49 17.97
CA ASP A 240 -9.14 4.11 18.34
C ASP A 240 -8.88 5.37 17.50
N LEU A 241 -9.02 6.52 18.15
CA LEU A 241 -8.78 7.84 17.54
C LEU A 241 -7.38 8.39 17.80
N MET A 242 -6.62 7.78 18.72
CA MET A 242 -5.28 8.24 19.09
C MET A 242 -4.21 7.62 18.19
N ALA A 243 -4.38 6.35 17.79
CA ALA A 243 -3.44 5.66 16.89
C ALA A 243 -3.11 6.43 15.61
N PRO A 244 -4.06 7.03 14.86
CA PRO A 244 -3.74 7.81 13.66
C PRO A 244 -3.17 9.21 13.95
N LEU A 245 -3.08 9.64 15.21
CA LEU A 245 -2.54 10.96 15.58
C LEU A 245 -1.13 10.86 16.16
N VAL A 246 -0.86 9.90 17.05
CA VAL A 246 0.43 9.79 17.75
C VAL A 246 1.60 9.61 16.75
N HIS A 247 2.68 10.39 16.91
CA HIS A 247 3.92 10.10 16.21
C HIS A 247 4.46 8.74 16.63
N GLU A 248 4.78 7.91 15.64
CA GLU A 248 5.28 6.57 15.87
C GLU A 248 6.71 6.43 15.36
N PHE A 249 7.60 5.94 16.22
CA PHE A 249 9.04 5.85 15.94
C PHE A 249 9.50 4.46 15.48
N THR A 250 8.59 3.65 14.94
CA THR A 250 8.98 2.44 14.19
C THR A 250 9.31 2.81 12.76
N TYR A 251 10.23 2.10 12.13
CA TYR A 251 10.88 2.56 10.89
C TYR A 251 9.88 2.93 9.79
N GLN A 252 8.92 2.04 9.50
CA GLN A 252 7.92 2.27 8.47
C GLN A 252 6.92 3.36 8.83
N ALA A 253 6.38 3.34 10.06
CA ALA A 253 5.41 4.34 10.47
C ALA A 253 6.02 5.75 10.47
N MET A 254 7.23 5.89 11.01
CA MET A 254 7.99 7.14 11.02
C MET A 254 8.31 7.63 9.61
N ALA A 255 8.73 6.73 8.71
CA ALA A 255 9.03 7.09 7.32
C ALA A 255 7.79 7.58 6.58
N HIS A 256 6.63 6.95 6.76
CA HIS A 256 5.38 7.38 6.14
C HIS A 256 4.78 8.66 6.75
N ASP A 257 5.07 8.96 8.01
CA ASP A 257 4.64 10.20 8.67
C ASP A 257 5.52 11.39 8.24
N LEU A 258 6.84 11.21 8.23
CA LEU A 258 7.79 12.33 8.09
C LEU A 258 8.30 12.56 6.67
N LEU A 259 8.39 11.52 5.83
CA LEU A 259 8.96 11.63 4.50
C LEU A 259 7.87 11.77 3.44
N PRO A 260 8.17 12.41 2.29
CA PRO A 260 7.23 12.55 1.17
C PRO A 260 7.07 11.23 0.38
N ILE A 261 6.70 10.14 1.06
CA ILE A 261 6.42 8.84 0.43
C ILE A 261 5.08 8.91 -0.28
N LYS A 262 5.08 8.57 -1.57
CA LYS A 262 3.85 8.46 -2.36
C LYS A 262 3.29 7.05 -2.20
N ASP A 263 2.11 6.93 -1.59
CA ASP A 263 1.37 5.68 -1.45
C ASP A 263 0.28 5.57 -2.54
N GLY A 264 0.69 5.18 -3.75
CA GLY A 264 -0.20 5.01 -4.90
C GLY A 264 -0.33 3.55 -5.32
N ASP A 265 -0.27 3.27 -6.62
CA ASP A 265 -0.20 1.88 -7.09
C ASP A 265 1.07 1.19 -6.57
N LYS A 266 2.16 1.94 -6.50
CA LYS A 266 3.42 1.57 -5.86
C LYS A 266 3.71 2.53 -4.72
N VAL A 267 4.42 2.05 -3.71
CA VAL A 267 4.95 2.89 -2.64
C VAL A 267 6.33 3.36 -3.07
N THR A 268 6.49 4.66 -3.28
CA THR A 268 7.75 5.22 -3.79
C THR A 268 8.25 6.37 -2.95
N PHE A 269 9.55 6.39 -2.71
CA PHE A 269 10.27 7.49 -2.10
C PHE A 269 11.15 8.16 -3.16
N HIS A 270 10.97 9.47 -3.33
CA HIS A 270 11.75 10.27 -4.25
C HIS A 270 13.06 10.69 -3.58
N THR A 271 14.20 10.32 -4.16
CA THR A 271 15.51 10.65 -3.59
C THR A 271 16.56 10.85 -4.67
N THR A 272 17.61 11.60 -4.33
CA THR A 272 18.75 11.86 -5.22
C THR A 272 19.85 10.84 -4.95
N ILE A 273 20.02 9.91 -5.88
CA ILE A 273 21.14 8.96 -5.85
C ILE A 273 22.41 9.73 -6.20
N ASN A 274 23.53 9.46 -5.52
CA ASN A 274 24.84 10.08 -5.78
C ASN A 274 24.89 11.63 -5.69
N GLU A 275 23.90 12.28 -5.06
CA GLU A 275 24.00 13.65 -4.50
C GLU A 275 25.42 13.99 -4.02
N GLY A 276 25.97 15.10 -4.52
CA GLY A 276 27.35 15.53 -4.27
C GLY A 276 28.38 15.08 -5.31
N THR A 277 28.02 14.23 -6.28
CA THR A 277 28.89 13.85 -7.42
C THR A 277 28.33 14.38 -8.75
N GLN A 278 29.14 14.30 -9.82
CA GLN A 278 28.69 14.63 -11.19
C GLN A 278 27.62 13.66 -11.74
N GLU A 279 27.39 12.53 -11.06
CA GLU A 279 26.43 11.48 -11.42
C GLU A 279 25.16 11.54 -10.56
N ALA A 280 24.85 12.70 -9.97
CA ALA A 280 23.64 12.87 -9.18
C ALA A 280 22.40 12.70 -10.06
N GLU A 281 21.51 11.79 -9.69
CA GLU A 281 20.28 11.48 -10.43
C GLU A 281 19.11 11.39 -9.47
N GLU A 282 18.05 12.14 -9.75
CA GLU A 282 16.77 12.03 -9.05
C GLU A 282 16.05 10.75 -9.49
N LYS A 283 15.64 9.93 -8.52
CA LYS A 283 14.98 8.66 -8.79
C LYS A 283 13.89 8.36 -7.79
N ASP A 284 12.76 7.86 -8.30
CA ASP A 284 11.71 7.26 -7.49
C ASP A 284 12.09 5.81 -7.18
N MET A 285 12.40 5.55 -5.90
CA MET A 285 12.74 4.21 -5.41
C MET A 285 11.51 3.54 -4.80
N GLU A 286 11.24 2.30 -5.21
CA GLU A 286 10.06 1.53 -4.78
C GLU A 286 10.34 0.79 -3.46
N LEU A 287 9.49 0.99 -2.46
CA LEU A 287 9.45 0.23 -1.22
C LEU A 287 8.51 -0.96 -1.40
N ALA A 288 9.05 -2.18 -1.41
CA ALA A 288 8.30 -3.39 -1.74
C ALA A 288 8.77 -4.62 -0.95
N GLU A 289 7.94 -5.67 -0.91
CA GLU A 289 8.24 -6.93 -0.22
C GLU A 289 9.46 -7.70 -0.75
N LYS A 290 9.94 -7.36 -1.96
CA LYS A 290 11.19 -7.90 -2.51
C LYS A 290 12.43 -7.33 -1.81
N ASP A 291 12.31 -6.17 -1.16
CA ASP A 291 13.39 -5.51 -0.44
C ASP A 291 13.53 -6.11 0.98
N LYS A 292 14.54 -6.97 1.14
CA LYS A 292 14.80 -7.64 2.42
C LYS A 292 15.15 -6.67 3.54
N ILE A 293 15.84 -5.57 3.24
CA ILE A 293 16.24 -4.59 4.26
C ILE A 293 15.00 -3.90 4.81
N TRP A 294 14.08 -3.50 3.92
CA TRP A 294 12.79 -2.95 4.31
C TRP A 294 12.01 -3.92 5.20
N VAL A 295 11.81 -5.16 4.74
CA VAL A 295 10.97 -6.16 5.42
C VAL A 295 11.53 -6.55 6.79
N GLU A 296 12.84 -6.67 6.93
CA GLU A 296 13.48 -7.00 8.21
C GLU A 296 13.42 -5.87 9.25
N ASN A 297 13.30 -4.61 8.80
CA ASN A 297 13.44 -3.45 9.68
C ASN A 297 12.18 -2.59 9.82
N ARG A 298 11.18 -2.71 8.93
CA ARG A 298 10.00 -1.84 8.90
C ARG A 298 9.24 -1.72 10.23
N HIS A 299 9.22 -2.79 11.01
CA HIS A 299 8.53 -2.85 12.31
C HIS A 299 9.44 -2.60 13.52
N ARG A 300 10.74 -2.38 13.29
CA ARG A 300 11.72 -2.12 14.34
C ARG A 300 11.73 -0.65 14.71
N HIS A 301 11.98 -0.35 15.98
CA HIS A 301 12.16 1.03 16.45
C HIS A 301 13.33 1.71 15.72
N MET A 302 13.19 2.98 15.33
CA MET A 302 14.14 3.71 14.47
C MET A 302 15.57 3.69 15.03
N LYS A 303 15.73 3.87 16.34
CA LYS A 303 17.02 3.77 17.04
C LYS A 303 17.73 2.45 16.72
N ASP A 304 17.03 1.34 16.91
CA ASP A 304 17.56 0.00 16.69
C ASP A 304 17.75 -0.30 15.19
N THR A 305 16.91 0.28 14.33
CA THR A 305 17.04 0.19 12.88
C THR A 305 18.35 0.81 12.42
N ILE A 306 18.68 2.01 12.90
CA ILE A 306 19.95 2.68 12.59
C ILE A 306 21.14 1.81 13.03
N ASP A 307 21.11 1.30 14.27
CA ASP A 307 22.16 0.43 14.80
C ASP A 307 22.30 -0.87 13.98
N LYS A 308 21.18 -1.51 13.60
CA LYS A 308 21.18 -2.72 12.77
C LYS A 308 21.70 -2.45 11.36
N LEU A 309 21.25 -1.39 10.70
CA LEU A 309 21.69 -1.04 9.34
C LEU A 309 23.20 -0.78 9.30
N MET A 310 23.73 -0.02 10.25
CA MET A 310 25.17 0.21 10.37
C MET A 310 25.93 -1.08 10.68
N GLY A 311 25.42 -1.89 11.62
CA GLY A 311 26.05 -3.16 12.00
C GLY A 311 26.08 -4.18 10.87
N ASP A 312 25.00 -4.31 10.11
CA ASP A 312 24.93 -5.23 8.97
C ASP A 312 25.78 -4.75 7.79
N PHE A 313 25.89 -3.43 7.59
CA PHE A 313 26.82 -2.86 6.61
C PHE A 313 28.28 -3.13 6.99
N GLN A 314 28.65 -2.97 8.25
CA GLN A 314 30.02 -3.29 8.71
C GLN A 314 30.34 -4.78 8.51
N LYS A 315 29.41 -5.68 8.85
CA LYS A 315 29.58 -7.13 8.58
C LYS A 315 29.76 -7.42 7.09
N PHE A 316 29.07 -6.68 6.23
CA PHE A 316 29.24 -6.81 4.78
C PHE A 316 30.66 -6.41 4.35
N LEU A 317 31.20 -5.31 4.89
CA LEU A 317 32.59 -4.91 4.63
C LEU A 317 33.59 -5.97 5.12
N ASP A 318 33.40 -6.49 6.33
CA ASP A 318 34.28 -7.51 6.90
C ASP A 318 34.27 -8.81 6.07
N GLN A 319 33.14 -9.16 5.45
CA GLN A 319 33.01 -10.30 4.53
C GLN A 319 33.60 -10.03 3.14
N ASN A 320 33.88 -8.76 2.82
CA ASN A 320 34.37 -8.32 1.52
C ASN A 320 35.60 -7.41 1.64
N PRO A 321 36.73 -7.89 2.23
CA PRO A 321 37.90 -7.05 2.54
C PRO A 321 38.59 -6.47 1.31
N HIS A 322 38.39 -7.07 0.14
CA HIS A 322 38.95 -6.61 -1.14
C HIS A 322 38.39 -5.24 -1.60
N PHE A 323 37.40 -4.70 -0.90
CA PHE A 323 36.72 -3.45 -1.27
C PHE A 323 36.86 -2.31 -0.25
N THR A 324 37.46 -2.58 0.92
CA THR A 324 37.81 -1.52 1.88
C THR A 324 39.10 -0.85 1.43
N LYS A 325 39.02 0.38 0.89
CA LYS A 325 40.22 1.23 0.75
C LYS A 325 40.72 1.57 2.16
N GLU A 326 42.02 1.46 2.41
CA GLU A 326 42.68 1.61 3.73
C GLU A 326 42.60 3.04 4.34
N SER A 327 41.63 3.88 3.99
CA SER A 327 41.65 5.31 4.35
C SER A 327 40.27 5.98 4.45
N ALA A 328 39.22 5.26 4.84
CA ALA A 328 37.92 5.86 5.11
C ALA A 328 37.43 5.43 6.50
N ASP A 329 37.06 6.40 7.34
CA ASP A 329 36.50 6.14 8.66
C ASP A 329 35.16 5.40 8.48
N PRO A 330 35.07 4.09 8.79
CA PRO A 330 33.94 3.24 8.38
C PRO A 330 32.63 3.57 9.11
N THR A 331 32.67 4.57 9.99
CA THR A 331 31.58 4.98 10.87
C THR A 331 30.80 6.20 10.35
N SER A 332 31.20 6.81 9.23
CA SER A 332 30.49 7.97 8.66
C SER A 332 29.66 7.60 7.44
N LEU A 333 28.41 8.08 7.38
CA LEU A 333 27.47 7.85 6.27
C LEU A 333 28.04 8.30 4.92
N SER A 334 28.84 9.37 4.90
CA SER A 334 29.56 9.83 3.71
C SER A 334 30.64 8.85 3.26
N ALA A 335 31.42 8.28 4.20
CA ALA A 335 32.41 7.27 3.87
C ALA A 335 31.77 5.97 3.35
N ILE A 336 30.62 5.60 3.91
CA ILE A 336 29.80 4.48 3.43
C ILE A 336 29.39 4.71 1.98
N ARG A 337 28.85 5.90 1.67
CA ARG A 337 28.46 6.31 0.32
C ARG A 337 29.62 6.30 -0.68
N ASP A 338 30.78 6.83 -0.30
CA ASP A 338 31.98 6.91 -1.15
C ASP A 338 32.62 5.54 -1.40
N MET A 339 32.65 4.66 -0.40
CA MET A 339 33.13 3.27 -0.56
C MET A 339 32.18 2.47 -1.46
N MET A 340 30.88 2.71 -1.36
CA MET A 340 29.85 2.08 -2.20
C MET A 340 29.98 2.46 -3.70
N ALA A 341 30.65 3.56 -4.05
CA ALA A 341 30.94 3.90 -5.45
C ALA A 341 31.85 2.87 -6.16
N GLY A 342 32.66 2.10 -5.43
CA GLY A 342 33.63 1.14 -5.97
C GLY A 342 33.10 -0.28 -6.28
N LEU A 343 31.81 -0.56 -6.08
CA LEU A 343 31.24 -1.93 -6.06
C LEU A 343 30.25 -2.21 -7.23
N PRO A 344 30.72 -2.51 -8.45
CA PRO A 344 29.83 -2.77 -9.60
C PRO A 344 29.07 -4.10 -9.53
N GLN A 345 29.54 -5.09 -8.78
CA GLN A 345 28.90 -6.42 -8.70
C GLN A 345 27.71 -6.49 -7.72
N PHE A 346 27.53 -5.48 -6.85
CA PHE A 346 26.48 -5.46 -5.81
C PHE A 346 25.55 -4.24 -5.91
N GLN A 347 25.23 -3.79 -7.14
CA GLN A 347 24.47 -2.56 -7.36
C GLN A 347 23.07 -2.57 -6.72
N GLU A 348 22.34 -3.69 -6.77
CA GLU A 348 21.00 -3.79 -6.17
C GLU A 348 21.06 -3.65 -4.64
N MET A 349 21.96 -4.40 -4.00
CA MET A 349 22.13 -4.33 -2.55
C MET A 349 22.66 -2.96 -2.12
N LYS A 350 23.55 -2.36 -2.90
CA LYS A 350 24.03 -0.99 -2.72
C LYS A 350 22.87 0.01 -2.73
N GLN A 351 22.00 -0.07 -3.75
CA GLN A 351 20.85 0.82 -3.88
C GLN A 351 19.90 0.68 -2.70
N ALA A 352 19.61 -0.55 -2.25
CA ALA A 352 18.76 -0.79 -1.08
C ALA A 352 19.35 -0.22 0.23
N TYR A 353 20.63 -0.48 0.53
CA TYR A 353 21.27 0.09 1.72
C TYR A 353 21.32 1.62 1.66
N SER A 354 21.68 2.19 0.51
CA SER A 354 21.71 3.65 0.33
C SER A 354 20.34 4.26 0.56
N LEU A 355 19.29 3.68 0.00
CA LEU A 355 17.90 4.11 0.20
C LEU A 355 17.54 4.17 1.69
N HIS A 356 17.75 3.06 2.41
CA HIS A 356 17.32 2.96 3.80
C HIS A 356 18.14 3.83 4.75
N LEU A 357 19.44 3.99 4.49
CA LEU A 357 20.28 4.93 5.24
C LEU A 357 19.86 6.39 5.01
N THR A 358 19.58 6.77 3.75
CA THR A 358 19.09 8.11 3.42
C THR A 358 17.74 8.37 4.10
N MET A 359 16.77 7.46 3.99
CA MET A 359 15.47 7.59 4.64
C MET A 359 15.61 7.72 6.17
N ALA A 360 16.43 6.87 6.80
CA ALA A 360 16.65 6.94 8.24
C ALA A 360 17.29 8.28 8.65
N GLN A 361 18.26 8.77 7.88
CA GLN A 361 18.90 10.05 8.14
C GLN A 361 17.94 11.23 7.97
N GLU A 362 17.13 11.25 6.91
CA GLU A 362 16.12 12.29 6.69
C GLU A 362 15.07 12.29 7.80
N CYS A 363 14.57 11.12 8.22
CA CYS A 363 13.67 11.00 9.36
C CYS A 363 14.29 11.60 10.64
N MET A 364 15.57 11.32 10.92
CA MET A 364 16.25 11.85 12.10
C MET A 364 16.53 13.36 12.00
N ASN A 365 16.80 13.88 10.81
CA ASN A 365 16.93 15.32 10.59
C ASN A 365 15.61 16.03 10.92
N ILE A 366 14.47 15.51 10.43
CA ILE A 366 13.14 16.05 10.71
C ILE A 366 12.82 15.92 12.21
N PHE A 367 13.11 14.76 12.81
CA PHE A 367 12.91 14.52 14.25
C PHE A 367 13.60 15.58 15.12
N GLN A 368 14.84 15.94 14.80
CA GLN A 368 15.61 16.94 15.53
C GLN A 368 15.14 18.36 15.20
N HIS A 369 14.95 18.67 13.92
CA HIS A 369 14.56 20.01 13.46
C HIS A 369 13.18 20.42 13.98
N HIS A 370 12.22 19.49 14.00
CA HIS A 370 10.86 19.75 14.47
C HIS A 370 10.65 19.46 15.96
N LYS A 371 11.72 19.21 16.72
CA LYS A 371 11.69 18.87 18.16
C LYS A 371 10.66 17.77 18.47
N LEU A 372 10.60 16.74 17.63
CA LEU A 372 9.61 15.68 17.79
C LEU A 372 9.78 14.89 19.08
N SER A 373 10.95 14.93 19.72
CA SER A 373 11.15 14.40 21.07
C SER A 373 10.19 15.03 22.09
N ASP A 374 10.05 16.35 22.05
CA ASP A 374 9.31 17.11 23.05
C ASP A 374 7.81 17.01 22.76
N THR A 375 7.44 17.09 21.48
CA THR A 375 6.08 16.84 20.99
C THR A 375 5.61 15.44 21.37
N ALA A 376 6.42 14.41 21.11
CA ALA A 376 6.07 13.03 21.39
C ALA A 376 5.85 12.76 22.88
N ILE A 377 6.64 13.34 23.80
CA ILE A 377 6.39 13.19 25.24
C ILE A 377 4.96 13.60 25.59
N VAL A 378 4.51 14.75 25.08
CA VAL A 378 3.15 15.25 25.31
C VAL A 378 2.12 14.36 24.63
N GLU A 379 2.33 13.95 23.38
CA GLU A 379 1.44 13.02 22.67
C GLU A 379 1.25 11.70 23.42
N GLN A 380 2.35 11.09 23.89
CA GLN A 380 2.33 9.86 24.67
C GLN A 380 1.53 10.06 25.96
N THR A 381 1.68 11.20 26.63
CA THR A 381 0.86 11.53 27.82
C THR A 381 -0.62 11.73 27.50
N LEU A 382 -0.95 12.36 26.38
CA LEU A 382 -2.34 12.57 25.96
C LEU A 382 -3.01 11.26 25.53
N ALA A 383 -2.28 10.39 24.83
CA ALA A 383 -2.79 9.14 24.30
C ALA A 383 -2.94 8.05 25.38
N THR A 384 -1.96 7.92 26.28
CA THR A 384 -2.01 6.94 27.39
C THR A 384 -2.80 7.44 28.61
N GLY A 385 -2.95 8.76 28.73
CA GLY A 385 -3.50 9.42 29.91
C GLY A 385 -2.55 9.43 31.13
N LEU A 386 -1.29 9.03 30.94
CA LEU A 386 -0.27 8.88 31.99
C LEU A 386 1.01 9.63 31.63
N ASP A 387 1.70 10.19 32.63
CA ASP A 387 3.07 10.70 32.47
C ASP A 387 4.11 9.57 32.37
N GLU A 388 5.37 9.91 32.17
CA GLU A 388 6.51 8.97 32.04
C GLU A 388 6.68 8.05 33.25
N ASP A 389 6.19 8.47 34.42
CA ASP A 389 6.19 7.72 35.68
C ASP A 389 4.95 6.81 35.82
N TYR A 390 4.10 6.73 34.80
CA TYR A 390 2.81 6.03 34.81
C TYR A 390 1.83 6.59 35.86
N LYS A 391 1.89 7.89 36.12
CA LYS A 391 0.99 8.61 37.02
C LYS A 391 0.08 9.53 36.22
N LYS A 392 -0.98 10.00 36.89
CA LYS A 392 -1.88 10.99 36.29
C LYS A 392 -1.11 12.30 36.07
N PRO A 393 -1.03 12.80 34.83
CA PRO A 393 -0.24 13.98 34.51
C PRO A 393 -0.84 15.24 35.15
N LYS A 394 0.03 16.20 35.45
CA LYS A 394 -0.32 17.55 35.93
C LYS A 394 0.13 18.57 34.89
N ASN A 395 -0.57 19.71 34.82
CA ASN A 395 -0.20 20.85 33.96
C ASN A 395 -0.07 20.50 32.47
N THR A 396 -0.82 19.52 31.98
CA THR A 396 -0.77 19.09 30.57
C THR A 396 -1.10 20.21 29.60
N LEU A 397 -2.00 21.14 29.98
CA LEU A 397 -2.31 22.32 29.17
C LEU A 397 -1.09 23.21 28.96
N ASP A 398 -0.31 23.45 30.02
CA ASP A 398 0.86 24.33 29.96
C ASP A 398 1.92 23.75 29.02
N SER A 399 2.12 22.42 29.05
CA SER A 399 3.02 21.73 28.12
C SER A 399 2.55 21.86 26.67
N VAL A 400 1.25 21.68 26.41
CA VAL A 400 0.67 21.85 25.07
C VAL A 400 0.85 23.28 24.58
N VAL A 401 0.48 24.29 25.39
CA VAL A 401 0.58 25.72 25.00
C VAL A 401 2.01 26.13 24.68
N ARG A 402 3.01 25.61 25.41
CA ARG A 402 4.43 25.88 25.12
C ARG A 402 4.86 25.33 23.77
N LEU A 403 4.44 24.12 23.41
CA LEU A 403 4.75 23.51 22.12
C LEU A 403 4.02 24.22 20.97
N LEU A 404 2.80 24.70 21.20
CA LEU A 404 2.04 25.45 20.20
C LEU A 404 2.68 26.81 19.85
N ASP A 405 3.47 27.39 20.75
CA ASP A 405 4.21 28.64 20.56
C ASP A 405 5.60 28.42 19.93
N ASP A 406 6.07 27.17 19.82
CA ASP A 406 7.43 26.88 19.37
C ASP A 406 7.49 26.82 17.83
N ASP A 407 8.26 27.73 17.23
CA ASP A 407 8.46 27.82 15.78
C ASP A 407 9.06 26.56 15.14
N ALA A 408 9.72 25.71 15.93
CA ALA A 408 10.22 24.42 15.44
C ALA A 408 9.08 23.41 15.17
N VAL A 409 7.95 23.50 15.90
CA VAL A 409 6.84 22.56 15.77
C VAL A 409 6.01 22.91 14.54
N SER A 410 5.83 21.95 13.64
CA SER A 410 5.14 22.19 12.37
C SER A 410 3.66 22.54 12.56
N THR A 411 3.05 23.22 11.59
CA THR A 411 1.62 23.57 11.65
C THR A 411 0.72 22.34 11.74
N GLY A 412 1.07 21.26 11.04
CA GLY A 412 0.37 19.97 11.13
C GLY A 412 0.43 19.39 12.54
N ASP A 413 1.61 19.46 13.18
CA ASP A 413 1.82 18.96 14.55
C ASP A 413 1.06 19.79 15.58
N ARG A 414 0.97 21.11 15.39
CA ARG A 414 0.17 22.00 16.24
C ARG A 414 -1.30 21.62 16.19
N LEU A 415 -1.87 21.40 14.99
CA LEU A 415 -3.27 21.00 14.85
C LEU A 415 -3.52 19.61 15.45
N ARG A 416 -2.61 18.68 15.20
CA ARG A 416 -2.61 17.35 15.82
C ARG A 416 -2.64 17.42 17.35
N LEU A 417 -1.76 18.21 17.97
CA LEU A 417 -1.70 18.38 19.42
C LEU A 417 -3.00 18.94 19.99
N ILE A 418 -3.62 19.91 19.30
CA ILE A 418 -4.92 20.48 19.71
C ILE A 418 -6.01 19.41 19.63
N ALA A 419 -6.07 18.63 18.56
CA ALA A 419 -7.04 17.55 18.40
C ALA A 419 -6.88 16.46 19.47
N MET A 420 -5.65 15.99 19.70
CA MET A 420 -5.34 15.02 20.75
C MET A 420 -5.69 15.57 22.14
N TYR A 421 -5.40 16.84 22.40
CA TYR A 421 -5.74 17.48 23.67
C TYR A 421 -7.26 17.54 23.88
N ALA A 422 -8.04 17.87 22.84
CA ALA A 422 -9.49 17.88 22.91
C ALA A 422 -10.08 16.49 23.21
N LEU A 423 -9.57 15.45 22.55
CA LEU A 423 -9.94 14.05 22.79
C LEU A 423 -9.56 13.59 24.21
N TYR A 424 -8.35 13.90 24.66
CA TYR A 424 -7.87 13.58 26.01
C TYR A 424 -8.74 14.23 27.09
N ARG A 425 -9.15 15.49 26.88
CA ARG A 425 -10.01 16.21 27.83
C ARG A 425 -11.44 15.67 27.87
N GLY A 426 -11.88 14.96 26.84
CA GLY A 426 -13.27 14.52 26.69
C GLY A 426 -14.23 15.70 26.51
N GLY A 427 -13.80 16.72 25.77
CA GLY A 427 -14.59 17.93 25.48
C GLY A 427 -13.93 19.22 25.93
N MET A 428 -13.90 20.20 25.03
CA MET A 428 -13.43 21.57 25.24
C MET A 428 -14.53 22.59 24.91
N ILE A 429 -14.42 23.81 25.45
CA ILE A 429 -15.28 24.90 25.03
C ILE A 429 -14.77 25.43 23.69
N LEU A 430 -15.67 25.66 22.75
CA LEU A 430 -15.33 26.10 21.38
C LEU A 430 -14.42 27.34 21.37
N ASP A 431 -14.69 28.32 22.24
CA ASP A 431 -13.86 29.54 22.33
C ASP A 431 -12.45 29.28 22.84
N ASP A 432 -12.24 28.25 23.67
CA ASP A 432 -10.90 27.87 24.10
C ASP A 432 -10.12 27.18 22.98
N VAL A 433 -10.80 26.37 22.14
CA VAL A 433 -10.20 25.81 20.91
C VAL A 433 -9.78 26.93 19.96
N LYS A 434 -10.65 27.93 19.74
CA LYS A 434 -10.31 29.10 18.91
C LYS A 434 -9.11 29.87 19.45
N LYS A 435 -9.00 30.03 20.78
CA LYS A 435 -7.82 30.67 21.41
C LYS A 435 -6.55 29.86 21.18
N LEU A 436 -6.60 28.53 21.32
CA LEU A 436 -5.44 27.67 21.04
C LEU A 436 -5.01 27.77 19.58
N LEU A 437 -5.96 27.76 18.64
CA LEU A 437 -5.66 27.94 17.22
C LEU A 437 -4.99 29.29 16.96
N ALA A 438 -5.57 30.37 17.49
CA ALA A 438 -5.01 31.71 17.35
C ALA A 438 -3.60 31.83 17.96
N HIS A 439 -3.38 31.25 19.14
CA HIS A 439 -2.07 31.18 19.79
C HIS A 439 -1.04 30.41 18.95
N SER A 440 -1.48 29.31 18.31
CA SER A 440 -0.62 28.47 17.47
C SER A 440 -0.38 29.00 16.04
N GLY A 441 -0.97 30.15 15.68
CA GLY A 441 -0.89 30.70 14.32
C GLY A 441 -1.64 29.89 13.26
N LEU A 442 -2.60 29.05 13.66
CA LEU A 442 -3.38 28.21 12.75
C LEU A 442 -4.60 28.94 12.19
N PRO A 443 -5.02 28.61 10.95
CA PRO A 443 -6.25 29.11 10.36
C PRO A 443 -7.49 28.91 11.27
N PRO A 444 -8.37 29.92 11.43
CA PRO A 444 -9.57 29.78 12.25
C PRO A 444 -10.52 28.65 11.80
N GLN A 445 -10.50 28.31 10.51
CA GLN A 445 -11.27 27.21 9.91
C GLN A 445 -10.87 25.82 10.43
N ASP A 446 -9.65 25.65 10.95
CA ASP A 446 -9.18 24.37 11.50
C ASP A 446 -9.95 23.97 12.77
N VAL A 447 -10.76 24.88 13.33
CA VAL A 447 -11.73 24.56 14.38
C VAL A 447 -12.69 23.46 13.92
N GLU A 448 -13.05 23.44 12.63
CA GLU A 448 -13.93 22.43 12.06
C GLU A 448 -13.31 21.05 12.14
N THR A 449 -12.01 20.90 11.86
CA THR A 449 -11.28 19.63 12.01
C THR A 449 -11.39 19.10 13.43
N VAL A 450 -11.25 19.96 14.45
CA VAL A 450 -11.36 19.52 15.86
C VAL A 450 -12.80 19.12 16.21
N VAL A 451 -13.81 19.85 15.71
CA VAL A 451 -15.24 19.52 15.92
C VAL A 451 -15.61 18.22 15.20
N ASN A 452 -15.12 18.02 13.98
CA ASN A 452 -15.53 16.92 13.11
C ASN A 452 -15.15 15.53 13.64
N PHE A 453 -14.26 15.43 14.64
CA PHE A 453 -14.04 14.19 15.38
C PHE A 453 -15.33 13.62 16.01
N GLU A 454 -16.33 14.47 16.31
CA GLU A 454 -17.63 14.03 16.82
C GLU A 454 -18.39 13.15 15.83
N HIS A 455 -18.16 13.30 14.51
CA HIS A 455 -18.75 12.44 13.48
C HIS A 455 -18.24 10.99 13.53
N ILE A 456 -17.08 10.76 14.13
CA ILE A 456 -16.44 9.44 14.24
C ILE A 456 -16.28 8.96 15.69
N GLY A 457 -17.07 9.54 16.60
CA GLY A 457 -17.16 9.08 18.00
C GLY A 457 -16.17 9.72 18.96
N GLY A 458 -15.40 10.72 18.53
CA GLY A 458 -14.53 11.50 19.39
C GLY A 458 -15.29 12.62 20.08
N ARG A 459 -15.31 12.66 21.42
CA ARG A 459 -15.90 13.78 22.16
C ARG A 459 -14.88 14.92 22.28
N THR A 460 -14.97 15.92 21.41
CA THR A 460 -14.06 17.07 21.40
C THR A 460 -14.68 18.36 21.91
N MET A 461 -16.01 18.50 21.91
CA MET A 461 -16.69 19.70 22.39
C MET A 461 -17.53 19.47 23.66
N LYS A 462 -17.71 20.56 24.43
CA LYS A 462 -18.68 20.65 25.51
C LYS A 462 -19.91 21.41 25.05
N GLN A 463 -21.09 20.94 25.42
CA GLN A 463 -22.35 21.64 25.12
C GLN A 463 -22.53 22.91 25.99
N GLY A 464 -21.81 23.01 27.10
CA GLY A 464 -21.78 24.21 27.94
C GLY A 464 -20.88 24.07 29.17
N LEU A 465 -20.70 25.16 29.92
CA LEU A 465 -19.85 25.20 31.13
C LEU A 465 -20.31 24.23 32.24
N LYS A 466 -21.61 23.90 32.26
CA LYS A 466 -22.22 22.97 33.24
C LYS A 466 -22.17 21.51 32.79
N ASP A 467 -21.73 21.23 31.57
CA ASP A 467 -21.58 19.87 31.06
C ASP A 467 -20.46 19.16 31.84
N PRO A 468 -20.77 18.10 32.62
CA PRO A 468 -19.78 17.42 33.43
C PRO A 468 -18.70 16.82 32.53
N GLN A 469 -17.44 17.02 32.90
CA GLN A 469 -16.34 16.37 32.20
C GLN A 469 -16.45 14.87 32.41
N GLN A 470 -16.80 14.14 31.34
CA GLN A 470 -16.80 12.69 31.35
C GLN A 470 -15.39 12.21 31.00
N PRO A 471 -14.70 11.49 31.90
CA PRO A 471 -13.41 10.91 31.56
C PRO A 471 -13.61 9.88 30.43
N THR A 472 -12.77 9.96 29.41
CA THR A 472 -12.67 8.93 28.37
C THR A 472 -12.28 7.61 29.05
N VAL A 473 -13.20 6.64 29.03
CA VAL A 473 -12.93 5.31 29.58
C VAL A 473 -12.25 4.49 28.49
N PRO A 474 -11.01 4.02 28.68
CA PRO A 474 -10.34 3.20 27.69
C PRO A 474 -11.11 1.89 27.47
N LEU A 475 -11.05 1.36 26.25
CA LEU A 475 -11.80 0.14 25.89
C LEU A 475 -11.36 -1.08 26.72
N PHE A 476 -10.09 -1.10 27.11
CA PHE A 476 -9.53 -2.10 28.02
C PHE A 476 -8.81 -1.42 29.19
N PRO A 477 -8.74 -2.08 30.36
CA PRO A 477 -7.94 -1.60 31.48
C PRO A 477 -6.46 -1.54 31.11
N VAL A 478 -5.77 -0.48 31.55
CA VAL A 478 -4.31 -0.35 31.40
C VAL A 478 -3.63 -1.24 32.44
N ASP A 479 -2.83 -2.21 32.00
CA ASP A 479 -1.99 -3.01 32.90
C ASP A 479 -0.68 -2.27 33.22
N LEU A 480 -0.71 -1.46 34.28
CA LEU A 480 0.43 -0.67 34.73
C LEU A 480 1.66 -1.51 35.08
N LYS A 481 1.48 -2.78 35.48
CA LYS A 481 2.60 -3.63 35.90
C LYS A 481 3.38 -4.15 34.70
N ASN A 482 2.70 -4.54 33.63
CA ASN A 482 3.36 -4.95 32.40
C ASN A 482 3.96 -3.74 31.67
N ALA A 483 3.24 -2.62 31.60
CA ALA A 483 3.72 -1.40 30.93
C ALA A 483 5.07 -0.91 31.49
N GLN A 484 5.26 -0.98 32.82
CA GLN A 484 6.54 -0.61 33.46
C GLN A 484 7.72 -1.56 33.14
N ASN A 485 7.44 -2.81 32.75
CA ASN A 485 8.46 -3.83 32.49
C ASN A 485 8.79 -3.98 30.99
N GLU A 486 7.87 -3.60 30.09
CA GLU A 486 8.01 -3.78 28.64
C GLU A 486 8.58 -2.53 27.94
N ASP A 487 8.37 -1.33 28.48
CA ASP A 487 8.72 -0.09 27.78
C ASP A 487 10.19 0.31 27.96
N GLU A 488 11.02 -0.09 26.99
CA GLU A 488 12.40 0.42 26.85
C GLU A 488 12.45 1.89 26.35
N TYR A 489 11.37 2.39 25.76
CA TYR A 489 11.33 3.68 25.06
C TYR A 489 10.26 4.64 25.60
N THR A 490 10.68 5.70 26.30
CA THR A 490 9.77 6.73 26.84
C THR A 490 8.89 7.42 25.78
N LEU A 491 9.38 7.53 24.55
CA LEU A 491 8.69 8.18 23.43
C LEU A 491 7.67 7.28 22.71
N SER A 492 7.55 6.01 23.10
CA SER A 492 6.81 4.98 22.35
C SER A 492 5.97 4.07 23.26
N ARG A 493 5.32 4.65 24.28
CA ARG A 493 4.51 3.93 25.30
C ARG A 493 3.10 3.57 24.85
N TYR A 494 2.57 4.33 23.89
CA TYR A 494 1.24 4.13 23.36
C TYR A 494 1.19 2.87 22.51
N GLU A 495 0.31 1.95 22.88
CA GLU A 495 -0.02 0.79 22.06
C GLU A 495 -1.39 0.97 21.40
N PRO A 496 -1.51 0.71 20.08
CA PRO A 496 -2.80 0.71 19.41
C PRO A 496 -3.78 -0.25 20.09
N VAL A 497 -5.03 0.19 20.25
CA VAL A 497 -6.09 -0.62 20.91
C VAL A 497 -6.24 -2.00 20.25
N LEU A 498 -5.98 -2.09 18.94
CA LEU A 498 -5.99 -3.34 18.19
C LEU A 498 -5.11 -4.44 18.81
N LYS A 499 -4.00 -4.10 19.47
CA LYS A 499 -3.11 -5.09 20.11
C LYS A 499 -3.83 -5.85 21.20
N GLN A 500 -4.54 -5.13 22.06
CA GLN A 500 -5.31 -5.70 23.17
C GLN A 500 -6.54 -6.45 22.66
N VAL A 501 -7.17 -5.98 21.57
CA VAL A 501 -8.27 -6.69 20.91
C VAL A 501 -7.80 -8.05 20.38
N LEU A 502 -6.68 -8.07 19.66
CA LEU A 502 -6.10 -9.29 19.11
C LEU A 502 -5.63 -10.23 20.21
N ASP A 503 -4.99 -9.71 21.25
CA ASP A 503 -4.56 -10.52 22.40
C ASP A 503 -5.77 -11.18 23.09
N GLY A 504 -6.81 -10.42 23.39
CA GLY A 504 -8.07 -10.95 23.92
C GLY A 504 -8.73 -11.97 22.99
N LEU A 505 -8.65 -11.77 21.67
CA LEU A 505 -9.17 -12.70 20.68
C LEU A 505 -8.38 -14.03 20.70
N THR A 506 -7.04 -13.96 20.72
CA THR A 506 -6.20 -15.18 20.77
C THR A 506 -6.36 -15.98 22.06
N LYS A 507 -6.71 -15.30 23.16
CA LYS A 507 -6.98 -15.91 24.48
C LYS A 507 -8.42 -16.41 24.63
N GLY A 508 -9.32 -16.10 23.70
CA GLY A 508 -10.75 -16.40 23.83
C GLY A 508 -11.45 -15.59 24.93
N SER A 509 -10.86 -14.46 25.35
CA SER A 509 -11.36 -13.61 26.45
C SER A 509 -11.89 -12.25 25.97
N LEU A 510 -12.00 -12.04 24.66
CA LEU A 510 -12.49 -10.80 24.09
C LEU A 510 -13.98 -10.60 24.40
N ASP A 511 -14.31 -9.49 25.04
CA ASP A 511 -15.66 -9.10 25.48
C ASP A 511 -16.70 -9.24 24.36
N GLN A 512 -17.69 -10.10 24.56
CA GLN A 512 -18.73 -10.37 23.56
C GLN A 512 -19.77 -9.25 23.48
N THR A 513 -19.80 -8.31 24.43
CA THR A 513 -20.73 -7.16 24.38
C THR A 513 -20.21 -6.08 23.41
N SER A 514 -18.91 -5.78 23.51
CA SER A 514 -18.21 -4.85 22.61
C SER A 514 -17.80 -5.49 21.29
N PHE A 515 -17.57 -6.80 21.27
CA PHE A 515 -17.16 -7.56 20.09
C PHE A 515 -18.04 -8.79 19.84
N PRO A 516 -19.35 -8.61 19.64
CA PRO A 516 -20.30 -9.70 19.38
C PRO A 516 -19.99 -10.46 18.09
N TYR A 517 -20.52 -11.68 18.00
CA TYR A 517 -20.60 -12.44 16.75
C TYR A 517 -21.82 -12.00 15.93
N VAL A 518 -21.74 -12.14 14.61
CA VAL A 518 -22.92 -12.10 13.74
C VAL A 518 -23.76 -13.36 13.94
N LYS A 519 -23.09 -14.53 13.91
CA LYS A 519 -23.65 -15.84 14.23
C LYS A 519 -22.98 -16.38 15.48
N PRO A 520 -23.65 -16.35 16.65
CA PRO A 520 -23.07 -16.86 17.90
C PRO A 520 -22.69 -18.34 17.80
N PRO A 521 -21.57 -18.76 18.41
CA PRO A 521 -21.23 -20.17 18.51
C PRO A 521 -22.27 -20.93 19.33
N LEU A 522 -22.41 -22.24 19.08
CA LEU A 522 -23.33 -23.12 19.83
C LEU A 522 -22.92 -23.23 21.30
N ASP A 523 -21.61 -23.28 21.57
CA ASP A 523 -21.04 -23.23 22.91
C ASP A 523 -20.40 -21.84 23.14
N PRO A 524 -20.91 -21.03 24.09
CA PRO A 524 -20.32 -19.74 24.43
C PRO A 524 -18.85 -19.80 24.88
N ASN A 525 -18.38 -20.96 25.36
CA ASN A 525 -17.00 -21.17 25.82
C ASN A 525 -16.09 -21.79 24.75
N GLU A 526 -16.59 -22.02 23.53
CA GLU A 526 -15.85 -22.70 22.46
C GLU A 526 -14.48 -22.04 22.19
N ASP A 527 -14.45 -20.71 22.11
CA ASP A 527 -13.22 -19.97 21.82
C ASP A 527 -12.19 -20.04 22.96
N LEU A 528 -12.65 -20.14 24.21
CA LEU A 528 -11.80 -20.27 25.39
C LEU A 528 -11.18 -21.67 25.46
N VAL A 529 -11.96 -22.70 25.11
CA VAL A 529 -11.47 -24.08 24.96
C VAL A 529 -10.47 -24.18 23.79
N ALA A 530 -10.77 -23.56 22.65
CA ALA A 530 -9.88 -23.54 21.49
C ALA A 530 -8.54 -22.83 21.78
N ALA A 531 -8.57 -21.73 22.53
CA ALA A 531 -7.38 -21.01 22.97
C ALA A 531 -6.50 -21.87 23.91
N GLN A 532 -7.11 -22.57 24.87
CA GLN A 532 -6.39 -23.47 25.78
C GLN A 532 -5.77 -24.68 25.06
N ALA A 533 -6.47 -25.26 24.08
CA ALA A 533 -5.98 -26.37 23.28
C ALA A 533 -4.75 -25.99 22.41
N GLY A 534 -4.69 -24.75 21.93
CA GLY A 534 -3.53 -24.20 21.23
C GLY A 534 -2.33 -23.95 22.16
N SER A 535 -2.61 -23.45 23.37
CA SER A 535 -1.59 -23.14 24.39
C SER A 535 -0.82 -24.37 24.85
N LEU A 536 -1.48 -25.51 25.09
CA LEU A 536 -0.80 -26.76 25.51
C LEU A 536 0.21 -27.32 24.50
N ARG A 537 0.07 -26.98 23.21
CA ARG A 537 1.02 -27.38 22.16
C ARG A 537 2.19 -26.40 22.01
N ALA A 538 2.01 -25.14 22.43
CA ALA A 538 3.02 -24.08 22.38
C ALA A 538 3.81 -23.90 23.69
N ALA A 539 3.17 -24.10 24.85
CA ALA A 539 3.70 -23.80 26.18
C ALA A 539 4.78 -24.77 26.70
N GLY A 540 5.13 -25.81 25.95
CA GLY A 540 6.07 -26.85 26.39
C GLY A 540 7.51 -26.71 25.91
N ARG A 541 7.90 -25.65 25.17
CA ARG A 541 9.22 -25.61 24.51
C ARG A 541 9.96 -24.27 24.70
N PRO A 542 11.19 -24.27 25.25
CA PRO A 542 12.01 -23.08 25.42
C PRO A 542 12.35 -22.37 24.09
N ASN A 543 12.40 -21.03 24.13
CA ASN A 543 12.56 -20.13 22.98
C ASN A 543 13.86 -20.34 22.18
N TRP A 544 14.92 -20.89 22.79
CA TRP A 544 16.20 -21.16 22.10
C TRP A 544 16.15 -22.37 21.14
N ALA A 545 15.14 -23.24 21.26
CA ALA A 545 14.96 -24.39 20.37
C ALA A 545 14.10 -24.08 19.11
N ALA A 546 13.60 -22.85 18.96
CA ALA A 546 12.77 -22.41 17.84
C ALA A 546 13.57 -21.80 16.68
N ALA A 547 14.83 -21.42 16.90
CA ALA A 547 15.71 -20.90 15.84
C ALA A 547 16.01 -22.01 14.81
N GLY A 548 15.38 -21.94 13.64
CA GLY A 548 15.62 -22.84 12.51
C GLY A 548 14.55 -23.90 12.23
N ARG A 549 13.41 -23.93 12.95
CA ARG A 549 12.27 -24.80 12.60
C ARG A 549 11.24 -24.06 11.76
N ARG A 550 10.74 -24.72 10.70
CA ARG A 550 9.60 -24.23 9.90
C ARG A 550 8.40 -23.97 10.84
N PRO A 551 7.72 -22.82 10.72
CA PRO A 551 6.47 -22.58 11.44
C PRO A 551 5.50 -23.74 11.23
N PRO A 552 4.72 -24.15 12.24
CA PRO A 552 3.67 -25.13 12.02
C PRO A 552 2.73 -24.60 10.91
N GLU A 553 2.50 -25.38 9.86
CA GLU A 553 1.67 -24.99 8.69
C GLU A 553 0.20 -24.72 9.04
N ASN A 554 -0.19 -25.00 10.30
CA ASN A 554 -1.56 -25.08 10.75
C ASN A 554 -1.92 -24.01 11.81
N ARG A 555 -1.49 -22.76 11.59
CA ARG A 555 -1.82 -21.62 12.48
C ARG A 555 -3.26 -21.16 12.24
N GLN A 556 -4.04 -20.82 13.26
CA GLN A 556 -5.36 -20.22 13.02
C GLN A 556 -5.19 -18.86 12.33
N ARG A 557 -6.03 -18.56 11.32
CA ARG A 557 -6.06 -17.26 10.64
C ARG A 557 -7.00 -16.29 11.36
N LEU A 558 -6.53 -15.07 11.58
CA LEU A 558 -7.31 -13.95 12.11
C LEU A 558 -7.28 -12.84 11.06
N ILE A 559 -8.44 -12.44 10.56
CA ILE A 559 -8.57 -11.37 9.57
C ILE A 559 -9.19 -10.18 10.30
N VAL A 560 -8.60 -9.00 10.20
CA VAL A 560 -9.14 -7.75 10.75
C VAL A 560 -9.47 -6.85 9.59
N PHE A 561 -10.71 -6.38 9.49
CA PHE A 561 -11.07 -5.30 8.58
C PHE A 561 -11.30 -4.00 9.35
N MET A 562 -10.62 -2.93 8.93
CA MET A 562 -10.68 -1.62 9.56
C MET A 562 -11.28 -0.60 8.60
N ALA A 563 -12.55 -0.27 8.82
CA ALA A 563 -13.29 0.73 8.06
C ALA A 563 -12.77 2.14 8.38
N GLY A 564 -12.64 2.98 7.36
CA GLY A 564 -12.10 4.34 7.52
C GLY A 564 -10.57 4.44 7.47
N GLY A 565 -9.86 3.35 7.23
CA GLY A 565 -8.40 3.37 7.06
C GLY A 565 -7.66 2.87 8.30
N ALA A 566 -6.44 2.38 8.13
CA ALA A 566 -5.60 1.83 9.21
C ALA A 566 -4.22 2.47 9.21
N THR A 567 -3.54 2.45 10.36
CA THR A 567 -2.18 2.97 10.50
C THR A 567 -1.13 1.87 10.31
N TYR A 568 0.12 2.27 10.07
CA TYR A 568 1.25 1.33 10.07
C TYR A 568 1.55 0.74 11.46
N SER A 569 1.19 1.44 12.55
CA SER A 569 1.17 0.89 13.92
C SER A 569 0.26 -0.31 14.04
N GLU A 570 -0.96 -0.17 13.53
CA GLU A 570 -1.98 -1.23 13.58
C GLU A 570 -1.54 -2.43 12.72
N SER A 571 -0.91 -2.17 11.56
CA SER A 571 -0.28 -3.22 10.75
C SER A 571 0.83 -3.95 11.52
N ARG A 572 1.76 -3.20 12.13
CA ARG A 572 2.86 -3.73 12.95
C ARG A 572 2.36 -4.65 14.05
N VAL A 573 1.32 -4.23 14.76
CA VAL A 573 0.67 -5.01 15.83
C VAL A 573 0.15 -6.37 15.33
N CYS A 574 -0.38 -6.44 14.11
CA CYS A 574 -0.78 -7.73 13.52
C CYS A 574 0.41 -8.67 13.36
N TYR A 575 1.57 -8.18 12.92
CA TYR A 575 2.80 -8.96 12.82
C TYR A 575 3.34 -9.40 14.19
N GLU A 576 3.34 -8.50 15.18
CA GLU A 576 3.76 -8.79 16.56
C GLU A 576 2.93 -9.93 17.14
N ILE A 577 1.61 -9.76 17.18
CA ILE A 577 0.69 -10.75 17.76
C ILE A 577 0.72 -12.06 16.95
N GLY A 578 0.83 -11.99 15.62
CA GLY A 578 0.96 -13.18 14.78
C GLY A 578 2.18 -14.02 15.15
N ASN A 579 3.33 -13.37 15.37
CA ASN A 579 4.56 -14.04 15.78
C ASN A 579 4.50 -14.55 17.22
N GLU A 580 4.05 -13.73 18.16
CA GLU A 580 3.99 -14.05 19.59
C GLU A 580 2.98 -15.16 19.91
N ARG A 581 1.79 -15.11 19.29
CA ARG A 581 0.70 -16.06 19.55
C ARG A 581 0.66 -17.21 18.53
N SER A 582 1.62 -17.28 17.61
CA SER A 582 1.66 -18.27 16.52
C SER A 582 0.33 -18.33 15.75
N ARG A 583 -0.15 -17.15 15.35
CA ARG A 583 -1.35 -16.95 14.52
C ARG A 583 -0.95 -16.30 13.21
N ASP A 584 -1.76 -16.49 12.18
CA ASP A 584 -1.60 -15.71 10.95
C ASP A 584 -2.63 -14.57 11.01
N VAL A 585 -2.16 -13.36 11.33
CA VAL A 585 -3.03 -12.19 11.50
C VAL A 585 -2.89 -11.29 10.28
N ILE A 586 -4.00 -11.05 9.57
CA ILE A 586 -4.04 -10.21 8.37
C ILE A 586 -4.83 -8.94 8.69
N LEU A 587 -4.23 -7.79 8.44
CA LEU A 587 -4.93 -6.51 8.45
C LEU A 587 -5.43 -6.19 7.05
N ALA A 588 -6.71 -5.89 6.93
CA ALA A 588 -7.36 -5.37 5.74
C ALA A 588 -7.97 -4.00 6.04
N THR A 589 -7.87 -3.06 5.12
CA THR A 589 -8.44 -1.72 5.32
C THR A 589 -8.81 -1.06 3.99
N SER A 590 -9.62 0.01 4.07
CA SER A 590 -9.93 0.83 2.89
C SER A 590 -8.69 1.49 2.27
N HIS A 591 -7.80 2.05 3.10
CA HIS A 591 -6.55 2.70 2.72
C HIS A 591 -5.65 2.88 3.95
N MET A 592 -4.35 3.16 3.76
CA MET A 592 -3.45 3.46 4.86
C MET A 592 -3.57 4.94 5.27
N LEU A 593 -3.52 5.21 6.56
CA LEU A 593 -3.57 6.54 7.14
C LEU A 593 -2.17 7.01 7.55
N THR A 594 -1.83 8.23 7.14
CA THR A 594 -0.83 9.06 7.81
C THR A 594 -1.56 10.07 8.69
N PRO A 595 -0.93 10.62 9.74
CA PRO A 595 -1.55 11.64 10.58
C PRO A 595 -2.05 12.85 9.78
N GLN A 596 -1.29 13.28 8.77
CA GLN A 596 -1.68 14.36 7.88
C GLN A 596 -2.92 14.02 7.05
N LEU A 597 -2.98 12.81 6.46
CA LEU A 597 -4.15 12.38 5.68
C LEU A 597 -5.39 12.26 6.56
N PHE A 598 -5.24 11.71 7.76
CA PHE A 598 -6.34 11.56 8.70
C PHE A 598 -6.91 12.92 9.12
N LEU A 599 -6.08 13.87 9.54
CA LEU A 599 -6.55 15.22 9.88
C LEU A 599 -7.23 15.92 8.70
N ARG A 600 -6.68 15.77 7.49
CA ARG A 600 -7.32 16.29 6.27
C ARG A 600 -8.71 15.68 6.08
N GLN A 601 -8.84 14.36 6.17
CA GLN A 601 -10.10 13.66 5.97
C GLN A 601 -11.14 14.01 7.05
N ILE A 602 -10.71 14.25 8.28
CA ILE A 602 -11.57 14.77 9.35
C ILE A 602 -12.05 16.18 9.00
N GLY A 603 -11.15 17.06 8.55
CA GLY A 603 -11.52 18.41 8.07
C GLY A 603 -12.48 18.39 6.88
N ASP A 604 -12.39 17.36 6.02
CA ASP A 604 -13.28 17.19 4.88
C ASP A 604 -14.73 16.81 5.28
N LEU A 605 -15.00 16.38 6.52
CA LEU A 605 -16.35 15.96 6.97
C LEU A 605 -17.37 17.11 7.08
N SER A 606 -16.92 18.37 7.15
CA SER A 606 -17.76 19.56 7.16
C SER A 606 -17.81 20.29 5.81
N ARG A 607 -17.00 19.86 4.82
CA ARG A 607 -16.92 20.52 3.52
C ARG A 607 -18.16 20.27 2.67
N ASP A 608 -18.39 21.12 1.68
CA ASP A 608 -19.45 20.86 0.71
C ASP A 608 -19.11 19.56 -0.05
N LYS A 609 -20.07 18.62 -0.10
CA LYS A 609 -19.93 17.33 -0.79
C LYS A 609 -19.39 17.48 -2.22
N ARG A 610 -19.75 18.55 -2.93
CA ARG A 610 -19.28 18.82 -4.31
C ARG A 610 -17.77 19.02 -4.40
N GLN A 611 -17.13 19.44 -3.32
CA GLN A 611 -15.68 19.67 -3.24
C GLN A 611 -14.90 18.38 -2.93
N LEU A 612 -15.59 17.31 -2.49
CA LEU A 612 -14.96 16.03 -2.17
C LEU A 612 -14.57 15.22 -3.42
N ASP A 613 -15.13 15.59 -4.58
CA ASP A 613 -14.84 14.98 -5.89
C ASP A 613 -14.88 13.44 -5.85
N LEU A 614 -15.98 12.90 -5.31
CA LEU A 614 -16.17 11.47 -5.06
C LEU A 614 -16.18 10.67 -6.38
N PRO A 615 -15.30 9.66 -6.54
CA PRO A 615 -15.27 8.82 -7.74
C PRO A 615 -16.60 8.13 -8.06
N ALA A 616 -17.38 7.76 -7.02
CA ALA A 616 -18.67 7.11 -7.16
C ALA A 616 -19.72 7.94 -7.93
N GLU A 617 -19.55 9.26 -8.00
CA GLU A 617 -20.46 10.17 -8.71
C GLU A 617 -20.00 10.48 -10.15
N ARG A 618 -18.78 10.06 -10.52
CA ARG A 618 -18.25 10.26 -11.87
C ARG A 618 -18.84 9.22 -12.82
N LYS A 619 -19.55 9.69 -13.85
CA LYS A 619 -20.02 8.80 -14.93
C LYS A 619 -18.83 8.44 -15.84
N LYS A 620 -18.43 7.17 -15.82
CA LYS A 620 -17.51 6.62 -16.80
C LYS A 620 -18.28 6.13 -18.02
N HIS A 621 -17.73 6.33 -19.21
CA HIS A 621 -18.32 5.89 -20.47
C HIS A 621 -17.30 5.06 -21.24
N ALA A 622 -17.78 4.07 -21.99
CA ALA A 622 -16.93 3.31 -22.89
C ALA A 622 -16.33 4.24 -23.96
N PRO A 623 -15.06 4.03 -24.37
CA PRO A 623 -14.42 4.84 -25.40
C PRO A 623 -15.24 4.88 -26.70
N ALA A 624 -15.46 6.09 -27.23
CA ALA A 624 -16.32 6.30 -28.41
C ALA A 624 -15.88 5.49 -29.64
N HIS A 625 -14.57 5.25 -29.77
CA HIS A 625 -14.01 4.50 -30.89
C HIS A 625 -14.45 3.04 -30.97
N LEU A 626 -14.91 2.45 -29.86
CA LEU A 626 -15.45 1.09 -29.83
C LEU A 626 -16.79 0.99 -30.58
N PHE A 627 -17.44 2.12 -30.86
CA PHE A 627 -18.72 2.20 -31.58
C PHE A 627 -18.59 2.84 -32.98
N GLU A 628 -17.38 3.29 -33.36
CA GLU A 628 -17.11 3.80 -34.71
C GLU A 628 -17.22 2.67 -35.75
N ARG A 629 -18.09 2.85 -36.76
CA ARG A 629 -18.14 1.94 -37.91
C ARG A 629 -16.91 2.18 -38.80
N PRO A 630 -16.25 1.13 -39.32
CA PRO A 630 -15.16 1.31 -40.27
C PRO A 630 -15.66 2.11 -41.49
N ALA A 631 -14.86 3.07 -41.95
CA ALA A 631 -15.20 3.87 -43.12
C ALA A 631 -15.43 2.94 -44.33
N PRO A 632 -16.46 3.17 -45.15
CA PRO A 632 -16.66 2.38 -46.35
C PRO A 632 -15.39 2.45 -47.23
N PRO A 633 -15.00 1.35 -47.89
CA PRO A 633 -13.84 1.36 -48.76
C PRO A 633 -14.00 2.48 -49.81
N PRO A 634 -12.92 3.19 -50.17
CA PRO A 634 -12.99 4.25 -51.17
C PRO A 634 -13.66 3.70 -52.43
N GLN A 635 -14.79 4.29 -52.84
CA GLN A 635 -15.44 3.91 -54.08
C GLN A 635 -14.42 4.05 -55.21
N ALA A 636 -14.14 2.96 -55.92
CA ALA A 636 -13.27 2.98 -57.08
C ALA A 636 -13.80 4.03 -58.06
N GLN A 637 -13.00 5.07 -58.32
CA GLN A 637 -13.36 6.08 -59.30
C GLN A 637 -13.62 5.39 -60.65
N PRO A 638 -14.71 5.74 -61.36
CA PRO A 638 -14.97 5.15 -62.67
C PRO A 638 -13.78 5.45 -63.61
N PRO A 639 -13.39 4.49 -64.47
CA PRO A 639 -12.27 4.68 -65.37
C PRO A 639 -12.50 5.91 -66.27
N PRO A 640 -11.46 6.70 -66.58
CA PRO A 640 -11.62 7.91 -67.36
C PRO A 640 -12.17 7.60 -68.76
N PRO A 641 -13.02 8.47 -69.33
CA PRO A 641 -13.61 8.24 -70.65
C PRO A 641 -12.52 8.21 -71.72
N ARG A 642 -12.53 7.16 -72.54
CA ARG A 642 -11.67 7.03 -73.73
C ARG A 642 -11.98 8.18 -74.69
N GLN A 643 -11.00 9.05 -74.93
CA GLN A 643 -11.07 10.05 -75.99
C GLN A 643 -10.97 9.39 -77.37
N PRO A 644 -11.70 9.89 -78.38
CA PRO A 644 -11.69 9.35 -79.73
C PRO A 644 -10.44 9.79 -80.51
N VAL A 645 -9.94 8.87 -81.34
CA VAL A 645 -8.76 9.02 -82.20
C VAL A 645 -9.12 9.87 -83.43
N PRO A 646 -8.29 10.85 -83.86
CA PRO A 646 -8.38 11.44 -85.19
C PRO A 646 -7.46 10.74 -86.21
N ALA A 647 -7.91 10.72 -87.46
CA ALA A 647 -7.36 9.97 -88.58
C ALA A 647 -6.23 10.67 -89.36
N GLY A 648 -5.29 9.85 -89.89
CA GLY A 648 -4.46 10.02 -91.12
C GLY A 648 -3.43 11.16 -91.16
N GLY A 649 -2.16 11.04 -91.59
CA GLY A 649 -1.29 10.08 -92.31
C GLY A 649 0.06 10.84 -92.59
N PRO A 650 0.97 10.46 -93.52
CA PRO A 650 1.41 9.16 -94.03
C PRO A 650 2.90 8.83 -93.68
N ARG A 651 3.31 7.57 -93.91
CA ARG A 651 4.68 7.01 -93.68
C ARG A 651 5.70 7.47 -94.76
N PRO A 652 7.03 7.32 -94.56
CA PRO A 652 7.75 6.05 -94.90
C PRO A 652 8.92 5.75 -93.91
N GLY A 653 9.16 4.52 -93.44
CA GLY A 653 9.78 3.42 -94.19
C GLY A 653 10.68 2.61 -93.22
N GLY A 654 10.88 1.32 -93.50
CA GLY A 654 11.88 0.46 -92.82
C GLY A 654 11.33 -0.70 -91.99
N LEU A 655 11.32 -1.90 -92.58
CA LEU A 655 11.16 -3.24 -91.96
C LEU A 655 12.55 -3.78 -91.51
N PRO A 656 12.70 -5.04 -91.01
CA PRO A 656 12.11 -5.63 -89.80
C PRO A 656 13.14 -6.49 -89.02
N SER A 657 12.85 -6.92 -87.78
CA SER A 657 13.24 -8.27 -87.32
C SER A 657 12.62 -8.64 -85.97
N GLN A 658 12.55 -9.96 -85.78
CA GLN A 658 11.64 -10.75 -84.96
C GLN A 658 12.17 -11.05 -83.53
N PRO A 659 11.37 -11.74 -82.69
CA PRO A 659 11.46 -11.78 -81.23
C PRO A 659 12.19 -13.02 -80.70
N MET A 660 12.45 -13.08 -79.38
CA MET A 660 12.50 -14.30 -78.53
C MET A 660 12.81 -13.85 -77.08
N ALA A 661 11.95 -14.14 -76.11
CA ALA A 661 11.90 -15.34 -75.27
C ALA A 661 12.62 -15.14 -73.91
N ARG A 662 11.92 -15.53 -72.84
CA ARG A 662 12.36 -15.79 -71.46
C ARG A 662 13.54 -16.81 -71.43
N PRO A 663 14.13 -17.27 -70.29
CA PRO A 663 13.78 -17.09 -68.86
C PRO A 663 14.96 -16.95 -67.85
N GLY A 664 14.61 -16.62 -66.59
CA GLY A 664 15.02 -17.40 -65.41
C GLY A 664 16.42 -17.20 -64.80
N GLY A 665 16.47 -17.28 -63.46
CA GLY A 665 17.66 -17.70 -62.72
C GLY A 665 18.23 -16.71 -61.70
N LEU A 666 17.87 -16.93 -60.44
CA LEU A 666 18.71 -16.64 -59.25
C LEU A 666 20.03 -17.45 -59.37
N PRO A 667 21.18 -17.04 -58.77
CA PRO A 667 21.36 -17.13 -57.31
C PRO A 667 22.38 -16.19 -56.59
N SER A 668 22.19 -16.06 -55.27
CA SER A 668 23.16 -15.96 -54.15
C SER A 668 24.35 -14.96 -54.12
N ARG A 669 24.30 -14.03 -53.13
CA ARG A 669 25.35 -13.49 -52.16
C ARG A 669 26.73 -12.98 -52.70
N PRO A 670 27.56 -12.23 -51.91
CA PRO A 670 27.37 -11.47 -50.65
C PRO A 670 27.95 -10.00 -50.67
N VAL A 671 27.83 -9.32 -49.51
CA VAL A 671 28.32 -8.00 -48.99
C VAL A 671 29.54 -7.32 -49.68
N PRO A 672 29.70 -5.97 -49.59
CA PRO A 672 30.59 -5.44 -48.53
C PRO A 672 30.21 -4.08 -47.91
N SER A 673 30.76 -3.90 -46.71
CA SER A 673 30.90 -2.72 -45.86
C SER A 673 31.67 -1.55 -46.48
N GLY A 674 31.43 -0.33 -46.00
CA GLY A 674 32.44 0.74 -46.07
C GLY A 674 32.00 2.05 -45.44
N THR A 675 32.69 2.51 -44.40
CA THR A 675 32.92 3.94 -44.12
C THR A 675 34.11 4.15 -43.17
N VAL A 676 35.14 4.84 -43.69
CA VAL A 676 36.16 5.71 -43.05
C VAL A 676 36.63 6.66 -44.20
N PRO A 677 37.33 7.82 -44.05
CA PRO A 677 37.93 8.44 -42.85
C PRO A 677 38.02 10.01 -42.76
N THR A 678 38.51 10.48 -41.59
CA THR A 678 39.52 11.56 -41.30
C THR A 678 39.33 13.09 -41.52
N GLN A 679 39.51 13.82 -40.40
CA GLN A 679 40.44 14.95 -40.06
C GLN A 679 40.46 16.35 -40.74
N ALA A 680 40.47 17.40 -39.89
CA ALA A 680 41.31 18.63 -39.92
C ALA A 680 41.15 19.39 -38.57
N MET A 681 42.17 19.59 -37.69
CA MET A 681 43.22 20.67 -37.61
C MET A 681 42.62 22.10 -37.46
N ALA A 682 43.06 23.07 -36.61
CA ALA A 682 44.16 23.20 -35.63
C ALA A 682 44.03 24.50 -34.78
N ASN A 683 44.76 24.53 -33.63
CA ASN A 683 45.48 25.62 -32.94
C ASN A 683 44.81 26.90 -32.39
N MET A 684 45.01 27.15 -31.08
CA MET A 684 45.94 28.19 -30.58
C MET A 684 46.29 27.98 -29.09
N SER A 685 47.52 28.33 -28.73
CA SER A 685 48.20 28.15 -27.43
C SER A 685 48.61 29.51 -26.82
N ILE A 686 49.22 29.47 -25.62
CA ILE A 686 49.94 30.50 -24.80
C ILE A 686 49.19 30.69 -23.47
N SER A 687 49.75 30.63 -22.24
CA SER A 687 51.08 30.35 -21.68
C SER A 687 50.94 30.42 -20.13
N ASN A 688 51.69 29.60 -19.38
CA ASN A 688 51.84 29.64 -17.92
C ASN A 688 52.75 30.83 -17.47
N PRO A 689 52.88 31.19 -16.16
CA PRO A 689 53.98 30.63 -15.33
C PRO A 689 53.64 30.61 -13.78
N PRO A 690 54.60 30.49 -12.81
CA PRO A 690 54.98 29.21 -12.20
C PRO A 690 55.08 29.17 -10.64
N ASN A 691 55.35 27.97 -10.10
CA ASN A 691 56.12 27.61 -8.88
C ASN A 691 55.77 28.17 -7.48
N HIS A 692 55.57 27.27 -6.50
CA HIS A 692 56.52 27.08 -5.38
C HIS A 692 56.18 25.82 -4.52
N ARG A 693 57.18 24.94 -4.37
CA ARG A 693 57.41 24.00 -3.24
C ARG A 693 58.43 24.70 -2.28
N PRO A 694 58.89 24.08 -1.17
CA PRO A 694 58.22 23.42 -0.04
C PRO A 694 58.83 23.87 1.31
N THR A 695 58.25 23.59 2.49
CA THR A 695 59.08 23.50 3.72
C THR A 695 58.49 22.55 4.75
N THR A 696 59.33 21.60 5.12
CA THR A 696 59.30 20.63 6.20
C THR A 696 59.82 21.20 7.52
N SER A 697 59.23 20.82 8.66
CA SER A 697 59.94 20.52 9.93
C SER A 697 58.92 19.87 10.89
N SER A 698 59.04 18.58 11.27
CA SER A 698 59.87 18.06 12.37
C SER A 698 59.78 18.96 13.63
N SER A 699 59.44 18.53 14.83
CA SER A 699 59.53 17.24 15.51
C SER A 699 59.15 17.50 16.98
N SER A 700 58.49 16.58 17.67
CA SER A 700 58.96 16.08 18.98
C SER A 700 57.95 15.12 19.60
N HIS A 701 58.44 13.91 19.83
CA HIS A 701 57.91 12.96 20.80
C HIS A 701 58.00 13.55 22.22
N ASP A 702 56.98 13.31 23.05
CA ASP A 702 57.24 12.87 24.42
C ASP A 702 56.10 11.97 24.94
N ASP A 703 56.50 10.98 25.73
CA ASP A 703 55.76 9.83 26.21
C ASP A 703 54.80 10.15 27.38
N GLY A 704 53.65 9.47 27.43
CA GLY A 704 52.72 9.59 28.56
C GLY A 704 51.64 8.52 28.60
N LYS A 705 51.86 7.49 29.43
CA LYS A 705 51.05 6.29 29.65
C LYS A 705 49.56 6.53 29.99
N LEU A 706 48.71 5.75 29.30
CA LEU A 706 47.55 4.98 29.77
C LEU A 706 46.63 5.58 30.86
N HIS A 707 45.45 6.06 30.43
CA HIS A 707 44.19 5.83 31.14
C HIS A 707 43.12 5.34 30.14
N LYS A 708 42.67 4.11 30.33
CA LYS A 708 41.70 3.42 29.49
C LYS A 708 40.29 3.81 29.93
N GLU A 709 39.84 4.98 29.49
CA GLU A 709 38.44 5.40 29.65
C GLU A 709 37.66 5.00 28.39
N LYS A 710 36.76 4.01 28.50
CA LYS A 710 35.81 3.67 27.44
C LYS A 710 34.83 4.85 27.29
N LYS A 711 35.17 5.83 26.46
CA LYS A 711 34.21 6.81 25.93
C LYS A 711 33.20 6.07 25.05
N ARG A 712 32.04 5.73 25.62
CA ARG A 712 30.80 5.63 24.83
C ARG A 712 30.52 7.03 24.31
N ARG A 713 30.85 7.29 23.04
CA ARG A 713 30.48 8.53 22.36
C ARG A 713 29.01 8.44 22.01
N ASN A 714 28.23 9.35 22.57
CA ASN A 714 26.87 9.64 22.12
C ASN A 714 26.95 10.25 20.72
N PHE A 715 26.30 9.60 19.77
CA PHE A 715 26.14 10.09 18.39
C PHE A 715 24.62 10.22 18.16
N LEU A 716 24.18 11.32 17.55
CA LEU A 716 22.77 11.71 17.29
C LEU A 716 21.96 12.35 18.44
N GLY A 717 22.60 12.93 19.46
CA GLY A 717 21.93 13.89 20.36
C GLY A 717 20.86 13.33 21.31
N LEU A 718 20.62 12.02 21.31
CA LEU A 718 19.80 11.37 22.34
C LEU A 718 20.56 11.38 23.67
N LYS A 719 20.17 12.26 24.60
CA LYS A 719 20.48 12.04 26.01
C LYS A 719 19.65 10.85 26.48
N LYS A 720 20.30 9.98 27.25
CA LYS A 720 19.64 8.89 27.98
C LYS A 720 18.47 9.38 28.81
#